data_AF-S8AM86-F1
#
_entry.id   AF-S8AM86-F1
#
_cell.length_a   1.000
_cell.length_b   1.000
_cell.length_c   1.000
_cell.angle_alpha   90.00
_cell.angle_beta   90.00
_cell.angle_gamma   90.00
#
_symmetry.space_group_name_H-M   'P 1'
#
loop_
_entity.id
_entity.type
_entity.pdbx_description
1 polymer ?
#
loop_
_entity_poly.entity_id
_entity_poly.type
_entity_poly.pdbx_seq_one_letter_code
_entity_poly.pdbx_strand_id
1 'polypeptide(L)'
;MAPKATHFLPAPEVRKQISGLSKDDENDRIEAAKGLNILLRDTTENRDETMKYCLIRLIKGLTSLNDSSRLGFSLALVELLYSLLDPVNPLPTDIPFRSIVQLIIENTEPSAGLTKQEDRGFYFGRLFGLKALIETGLLFTKESDTSHWPSVLTQLILLAQKKPWLRESCCLVIRNAVLTIDSSQKDLLKSTCDELEKSGLIKTSDGIGIWIALLQKHEKALAKLNIKFQKRTSPFEKAYLQTLSKVLKESEGKDEDNEKLAQKGSWNPRLSWVWDAIFEFYSEEGSKTQDTASFGDFWLAVVNDGLFSNGSSDERKFWGFLVFNKALSLFEDKDNISTIFSPNFMKCFINQLSAPERYLHKAAQKSLRAIKSKAEASPALASTLLSSLLSGNGSPNFESITKTKVIEPLFAAADQQGRLDIIQLFKSLVLKPDAEDAKSIEKSRQWSADQLLSMIRSNKVELQKEWLSEIVNIFVIYGHFNTKLSDLSTEFTFSAATQATFRARLASCLSELLQRSEFRDLVWPVKAVLLIREKRDEGKDEFAISFDSDIEEEVAKVLKIVARLDKKSPTVGSRQHAFELMYSLLLLQLFNGESDAMDMLQDLHLVFEKIGKDTGKDKKKEKHRHKRQKQDHDHDHDHDDEEEQNSLEILIELLLGFLAKPSVLAKKMSQTVFRSFADSLGGAALDSLLHPLTVDENQDGQRELFDIEDEDEAMDDIGSSDEDDEDEEDSDVEVIDAEEDDEENDDDSDSSEDDDEDEDEEDTPLDEETIKLHAALAEALGTSTDPNADGNDSDSDESMDDDQMFLIDEQLSKIFKQRKAPNKKQQKASAKETVVNFKNRILELLEIYVKGDGRSDDKVMVIVPCLEAMRKTSNQSVRSNAHSVLKALTNSNKKKVNAKDKEEESKETEIGFSQPESAFEVLKLIHSESTRSNQYREHAASCSQSSLYISKHLIASNKSWIEKITGLYFTETMVNWMTSAKSGTQPALFTDFVTWASTIRKSLTSTAATTPIKGAGEKVEVNGKGTGKSNKKRKRKNK
;
A
#
# COMPACT_ATOMS: atom_id res chain seq x y z
N MET A 1 77.35 43.58 33.89
CA MET A 1 77.36 42.60 32.78
C MET A 1 76.27 41.59 33.07
N ALA A 2 75.11 41.70 32.40
CA ALA A 2 74.07 40.68 32.47
C ALA A 2 74.52 39.45 31.66
N PRO A 3 74.29 38.21 32.12
CA PRO A 3 74.60 37.04 31.31
C PRO A 3 73.68 37.05 30.09
N LYS A 4 74.26 37.04 28.89
CA LYS A 4 73.52 36.74 27.65
C LYS A 4 73.00 35.31 27.79
N ALA A 5 71.69 35.13 27.90
CA ALA A 5 71.05 33.82 27.82
C ALA A 5 71.36 33.23 26.44
N THR A 6 72.30 32.29 26.38
CA THR A 6 72.50 31.43 25.22
C THR A 6 71.24 30.57 25.08
N HIS A 7 70.44 30.82 24.05
CA HIS A 7 69.30 29.95 23.73
C HIS A 7 69.82 28.54 23.45
N PHE A 8 69.53 27.61 24.36
CA PHE A 8 69.80 26.20 24.16
C PHE A 8 69.07 25.71 22.89
N LEU A 9 69.78 24.98 22.03
CA LEU A 9 69.24 24.34 20.83
C LEU A 9 69.62 22.86 20.85
N PRO A 10 68.66 21.94 20.68
CA PRO A 10 68.95 20.52 20.65
C PRO A 10 69.62 20.12 19.32
N ALA A 11 70.07 18.87 19.27
CA ALA A 11 70.68 18.27 18.08
C ALA A 11 69.83 18.51 16.80
N PRO A 12 70.46 18.76 15.64
CA PRO A 12 69.76 18.96 14.37
C PRO A 12 68.73 17.88 14.03
N GLU A 13 69.02 16.63 14.40
CA GLU A 13 68.19 15.45 14.18
C GLU A 13 66.85 15.56 14.92
N VAL A 14 66.87 16.02 16.18
CA VAL A 14 65.66 16.27 16.98
C VAL A 14 64.79 17.34 16.32
N ARG A 15 65.39 18.42 15.81
CA ARG A 15 64.66 19.48 15.10
C ARG A 15 64.09 19.00 13.76
N LYS A 16 64.80 18.11 13.06
CA LYS A 16 64.32 17.48 11.82
C LYS A 16 63.07 16.63 12.09
N GLN A 17 63.07 15.80 13.13
CA GLN A 17 61.89 15.01 13.47
C GLN A 17 60.69 15.87 13.85
N ILE A 18 60.90 16.93 14.65
CA ILE A 18 59.82 17.89 14.99
C ILE A 18 59.21 18.54 13.74
N SER A 19 60.02 18.88 12.73
CA SER A 19 59.50 19.44 11.47
C SER A 19 58.69 18.42 10.66
N GLY A 20 59.03 17.13 10.75
CA GLY A 20 58.31 16.03 10.10
C GLY A 20 56.88 15.84 10.62
N LEU A 21 56.59 16.28 11.85
CA LEU A 21 55.25 16.19 12.46
C LEU A 21 54.21 17.11 11.79
N SER A 22 54.65 18.09 10.99
CA SER A 22 53.78 19.02 10.26
C SER A 22 53.48 18.60 8.83
N LYS A 23 53.95 17.43 8.39
CA LYS A 23 53.69 16.90 7.04
C LYS A 23 52.24 16.47 6.86
N ASP A 24 51.75 16.54 5.63
CA ASP A 24 50.35 16.21 5.29
C ASP A 24 50.08 14.70 5.26
N ASP A 25 51.09 13.88 4.97
CA ASP A 25 50.97 12.41 5.00
C ASP A 25 51.01 11.85 6.43
N GLU A 26 50.15 10.87 6.72
CA GLU A 26 50.02 10.27 8.05
C GLU A 26 51.21 9.40 8.43
N ASN A 27 51.73 8.60 7.48
CA ASN A 27 52.86 7.70 7.74
C ASN A 27 54.12 8.50 8.05
N ASP A 28 54.35 9.58 7.30
CA ASP A 28 55.41 10.55 7.53
C ASP A 28 55.37 11.15 8.96
N ARG A 29 54.16 11.48 9.46
CA ARG A 29 53.99 11.99 10.84
C ARG A 29 54.28 10.93 11.89
N ILE A 30 53.81 9.69 11.68
CA ILE A 30 54.05 8.57 12.58
C ILE A 30 55.54 8.22 12.63
N GLU A 31 56.22 8.18 11.50
CA GLU A 31 57.67 7.93 11.42
C GLU A 31 58.46 9.03 12.13
N ALA A 32 58.06 10.29 11.94
CA ALA A 32 58.67 11.42 12.63
C ALA A 32 58.47 11.35 14.16
N ALA A 33 57.29 10.95 14.64
CA ALA A 33 57.02 10.77 16.07
C ALA A 33 57.85 9.62 16.67
N LYS A 34 57.95 8.48 15.98
CA LYS A 34 58.80 7.35 16.38
C LYS A 34 60.27 7.74 16.43
N GLY A 35 60.76 8.39 15.38
CA GLY A 35 62.14 8.87 15.28
C GLY A 35 62.47 9.87 16.40
N LEU A 36 61.53 10.77 16.74
CA LEU A 36 61.70 11.68 17.86
C LEU A 36 61.83 10.95 19.20
N ASN A 37 60.99 9.94 19.46
CA ASN A 37 61.04 9.17 20.72
C ASN A 37 62.37 8.42 20.89
N ILE A 38 62.85 7.75 19.82
CA ILE A 38 64.13 7.03 19.82
C ILE A 38 65.29 7.98 20.13
N LEU A 39 65.37 9.12 19.42
CA LEU A 39 66.43 10.11 19.63
C LEU A 39 66.44 10.65 21.07
N LEU A 40 65.27 10.82 21.67
CA LEU A 40 65.15 11.32 23.04
C LEU A 40 65.59 10.28 24.09
N ARG A 41 65.42 8.99 23.82
CA ARG A 41 65.97 7.90 24.66
C ARG A 41 67.50 7.84 24.61
N ASP A 42 68.07 8.08 23.43
CA ASP A 42 69.52 8.04 23.22
C ASP A 42 70.25 9.32 23.68
N THR A 43 69.51 10.36 24.05
CA THR A 43 70.11 11.64 24.48
C THR A 43 70.74 11.52 25.87
N THR A 44 72.04 11.81 26.00
CA THR A 44 72.79 11.76 27.26
C THR A 44 73.27 13.11 27.79
N GLU A 45 73.49 14.10 26.92
CA GLU A 45 73.95 15.46 27.28
C GLU A 45 72.81 16.47 27.18
N ASN A 46 72.76 17.44 28.12
CA ASN A 46 71.70 18.46 28.20
C ASN A 46 70.28 17.88 28.04
N ARG A 47 70.05 16.72 28.69
CA ARG A 47 68.86 15.90 28.48
C ARG A 47 67.60 16.66 28.89
N ASP A 48 67.59 17.26 30.08
CA ASP A 48 66.43 18.00 30.56
C ASP A 48 66.15 19.26 29.73
N GLU A 49 67.19 19.97 29.27
CA GLU A 49 67.01 21.09 28.36
C GLU A 49 66.44 20.64 27.00
N THR A 50 66.86 19.47 26.51
CA THR A 50 66.34 18.85 25.27
C THR A 50 64.89 18.40 25.43
N MET A 51 64.56 17.71 26.52
CA MET A 51 63.19 17.28 26.83
C MET A 51 62.27 18.49 26.99
N LYS A 52 62.69 19.51 27.74
CA LYS A 52 61.93 20.74 27.93
C LYS A 52 61.74 21.49 26.61
N TYR A 53 62.77 21.56 25.75
CA TYR A 53 62.63 22.13 24.41
C TYR A 53 61.59 21.38 23.58
N CYS A 54 61.66 20.03 23.55
CA CYS A 54 60.73 19.21 22.80
C CYS A 54 59.30 19.37 23.31
N LEU A 55 59.06 19.30 24.62
CA LEU A 55 57.76 19.53 25.23
C LEU A 55 57.19 20.90 24.82
N ILE A 56 57.96 21.97 24.96
CA ILE A 56 57.53 23.32 24.55
C ILE A 56 57.19 23.37 23.06
N ARG A 57 57.99 22.72 22.20
CA ARG A 57 57.78 22.78 20.76
C ARG A 57 56.58 21.96 20.30
N LEU A 58 56.37 20.78 20.89
CA LEU A 58 55.18 19.96 20.67
C LEU A 58 53.92 20.69 21.14
N ILE A 59 53.93 21.26 22.35
CA ILE A 59 52.81 22.04 22.91
C ILE A 59 52.47 23.23 22.02
N LYS A 60 53.48 24.01 21.58
CA LYS A 60 53.26 25.12 20.64
C LYS A 60 52.70 24.63 19.29
N GLY A 61 53.13 23.46 18.83
CA GLY A 61 52.61 22.82 17.62
C GLY A 61 51.10 22.53 17.68
N LEU A 62 50.54 22.26 18.86
CA LEU A 62 49.09 22.05 19.06
C LEU A 62 48.26 23.31 18.83
N THR A 63 48.88 24.50 18.91
CA THR A 63 48.21 25.79 18.64
C THR A 63 48.11 26.11 17.14
N SER A 64 48.68 25.25 16.28
CA SER A 64 48.67 25.43 14.83
C SER A 64 47.23 25.49 14.28
N LEU A 65 47.03 26.34 13.27
CA LEU A 65 45.77 26.40 12.52
C LEU A 65 45.62 25.26 11.50
N ASN A 66 46.70 24.51 11.21
CA ASN A 66 46.67 23.35 10.32
C ASN A 66 46.30 22.07 11.08
N ASP A 67 45.19 21.43 10.70
CA ASP A 67 44.65 20.20 11.31
C ASP A 67 45.65 19.04 11.26
N SER A 68 46.31 18.83 10.12
CA SER A 68 47.30 17.75 9.93
C SER A 68 48.48 17.91 10.88
N SER A 69 48.94 19.15 11.07
CA SER A 69 50.01 19.47 12.02
C SER A 69 49.57 19.20 13.46
N ARG A 70 48.35 19.60 13.85
CA ARG A 70 47.83 19.36 15.21
C ARG A 70 47.78 17.88 15.56
N LEU A 71 47.39 17.02 14.62
CA LEU A 71 47.37 15.57 14.82
C LEU A 71 48.77 15.00 15.05
N GLY A 72 49.76 15.36 14.22
CA GLY A 72 51.13 14.91 14.37
C GLY A 72 51.77 15.34 15.69
N PHE A 73 51.59 16.62 16.06
CA PHE A 73 52.07 17.14 17.34
C PHE A 73 51.36 16.50 18.54
N SER A 74 50.06 16.23 18.46
CA SER A 74 49.30 15.55 19.53
C SER A 74 49.80 14.12 19.74
N LEU A 75 49.98 13.35 18.67
CA LEU A 75 50.49 11.98 18.74
C LEU A 75 51.89 11.94 19.35
N ALA A 76 52.81 12.76 18.84
CA ALA A 76 54.18 12.82 19.35
C ALA A 76 54.23 13.29 20.81
N LEU A 77 53.32 14.17 21.23
CA LEU A 77 53.21 14.60 22.61
C LEU A 77 52.72 13.46 23.52
N VAL A 78 51.70 12.70 23.13
CA VAL A 78 51.23 11.53 23.90
C VAL A 78 52.36 10.54 24.10
N GLU A 79 53.09 10.18 23.03
CA GLU A 79 54.21 9.23 23.09
C GLU A 79 55.36 9.70 23.97
N LEU A 80 55.70 11.00 23.88
CA LEU A 80 56.71 11.60 24.75
C LEU A 80 56.26 11.59 26.21
N LEU A 81 55.02 12.02 26.50
CA LEU A 81 54.47 12.02 27.85
C LEU A 81 54.40 10.60 28.43
N TYR A 82 53.99 9.62 27.62
CA TYR A 82 54.01 8.21 28.01
C TYR A 82 55.42 7.78 28.40
N SER A 83 56.41 8.09 27.58
CA SER A 83 57.81 7.71 27.85
C SER A 83 58.41 8.44 29.06
N LEU A 84 57.94 9.64 29.39
CA LEU A 84 58.37 10.39 30.58
C LEU A 84 57.71 9.87 31.87
N LEU A 85 56.47 9.38 31.78
CA LEU A 85 55.66 8.96 32.92
C LEU A 85 55.62 7.43 33.11
N ASP A 86 56.24 6.67 32.22
CA ASP A 86 56.23 5.21 32.21
C ASP A 86 56.74 4.65 33.56
N PRO A 87 55.93 3.89 34.32
CA PRO A 87 56.34 3.33 35.60
C PRO A 87 57.39 2.21 35.48
N VAL A 88 57.56 1.62 34.30
CA VAL A 88 58.47 0.48 34.08
C VAL A 88 59.81 0.93 33.55
N ASN A 89 59.83 1.84 32.57
CA ASN A 89 61.06 2.33 31.95
C ASN A 89 60.96 3.83 31.62
N PRO A 90 60.91 4.70 32.65
CA PRO A 90 60.79 6.13 32.43
C PRO A 90 62.06 6.69 31.79
N LEU A 91 61.88 7.65 30.88
CA LEU A 91 62.96 8.51 30.43
C LEU A 91 63.58 9.23 31.65
N PRO A 92 64.89 9.11 31.89
CA PRO A 92 65.54 9.73 33.05
C PRO A 92 65.52 11.26 32.94
N THR A 93 64.63 11.94 33.66
CA THR A 93 64.47 13.40 33.66
C THR A 93 64.18 13.94 35.07
N ASP A 94 64.64 15.15 35.36
CA ASP A 94 64.32 15.86 36.61
C ASP A 94 63.08 16.77 36.48
N ILE A 95 62.35 16.72 35.37
CA ILE A 95 61.17 17.56 35.13
C ILE A 95 59.96 16.99 35.90
N PRO A 96 59.42 17.68 36.93
CA PRO A 96 58.27 17.16 37.68
C PRO A 96 56.97 17.34 36.88
N PHE A 97 55.99 16.45 37.11
CA PHE A 97 54.68 16.49 36.44
C PHE A 97 53.99 17.86 36.51
N ARG A 98 54.04 18.52 37.67
CA ARG A 98 53.45 19.87 37.84
C ARG A 98 54.04 20.89 36.86
N SER A 99 55.32 20.76 36.52
CA SER A 99 55.97 21.61 35.52
C SER A 99 55.46 21.32 34.11
N ILE A 100 55.06 20.08 33.79
CA ILE A 100 54.48 19.72 32.49
C ILE A 100 53.12 20.39 32.31
N VAL A 101 52.23 20.31 33.31
CA VAL A 101 50.93 21.01 33.29
C VAL A 101 51.12 22.52 33.16
N GLN A 102 52.09 23.08 33.90
CA GLN A 102 52.43 24.50 33.81
C GLN A 102 52.96 24.89 32.43
N LEU A 103 53.82 24.07 31.82
CA LEU A 103 54.32 24.28 30.46
C LEU A 103 53.19 24.28 29.42
N ILE A 104 52.18 23.40 29.59
CA ILE A 104 50.99 23.41 28.73
C ILE A 104 50.28 24.75 28.87
N ILE A 105 49.99 25.20 30.10
CA ILE A 105 49.27 26.46 30.34
C ILE A 105 50.04 27.65 29.76
N GLU A 106 51.32 27.81 30.10
CA GLU A 106 52.14 28.95 29.69
C GLU A 106 52.31 29.07 28.17
N ASN A 107 52.39 27.94 27.47
CA ASN A 107 52.60 27.93 26.02
C ASN A 107 51.30 27.84 25.21
N THR A 108 50.14 27.82 25.88
CA THR A 108 48.81 27.80 25.24
C THR A 108 47.88 28.92 25.70
N GLU A 109 48.40 29.89 26.46
CA GLU A 109 47.65 31.09 26.84
C GLU A 109 47.71 32.14 25.71
N PRO A 110 46.58 32.63 25.19
CA PRO A 110 46.57 33.63 24.14
C PRO A 110 47.13 34.97 24.65
N SER A 111 47.93 35.63 23.82
CA SER A 111 48.46 36.97 24.10
C SER A 111 47.46 38.05 23.66
N ALA A 112 47.50 39.23 24.29
CA ALA A 112 46.65 40.35 23.89
C ALA A 112 46.95 40.80 22.46
N GLY A 113 45.91 40.96 21.62
CA GLY A 113 46.02 41.47 20.25
C GLY A 113 45.97 40.42 19.12
N LEU A 114 45.70 39.16 19.43
CA LEU A 114 45.52 38.08 18.44
C LEU A 114 44.16 38.15 17.73
N THR A 115 44.08 37.55 16.54
CA THR A 115 42.80 37.37 15.85
C THR A 115 41.94 36.33 16.56
N LYS A 116 40.61 36.40 16.39
CA LYS A 116 39.67 35.41 16.97
C LYS A 116 39.98 33.96 16.56
N GLN A 117 40.57 33.77 15.37
CA GLN A 117 40.94 32.45 14.85
C GLN A 117 42.22 31.91 15.49
N GLU A 118 43.21 32.77 15.72
CA GLU A 118 44.43 32.41 16.45
C GLU A 118 44.13 32.11 17.92
N ASP A 119 43.31 32.94 18.58
CA ASP A 119 42.81 32.69 19.94
C ASP A 119 42.18 31.30 20.07
N ARG A 120 41.39 30.90 19.07
CA ARG A 120 40.78 29.57 19.01
C ARG A 120 41.83 28.45 18.92
N GLY A 121 42.90 28.66 18.16
CA GLY A 121 44.04 27.74 18.07
C GLY A 121 44.72 27.52 19.43
N PHE A 122 44.94 28.58 20.21
CA PHE A 122 45.50 28.49 21.56
C PHE A 122 44.63 27.67 22.53
N TYR A 123 43.31 27.92 22.54
CA TYR A 123 42.40 27.15 23.39
C TYR A 123 42.32 25.68 23.03
N PHE A 124 42.32 25.36 21.73
CA PHE A 124 42.42 23.97 21.29
C PHE A 124 43.77 23.36 21.64
N GLY A 125 44.86 24.11 21.52
CA GLY A 125 46.19 23.66 21.93
C GLY A 125 46.23 23.25 23.40
N ARG A 126 45.59 24.05 24.28
CA ARG A 126 45.44 23.70 25.70
C ARG A 126 44.62 22.45 25.92
N LEU A 127 43.46 22.33 25.23
CA LEU A 127 42.61 21.16 25.32
C LEU A 127 43.35 19.89 24.88
N PHE A 128 44.02 19.92 23.72
CA PHE A 128 44.78 18.79 23.20
C PHE A 128 45.97 18.44 24.09
N GLY A 129 46.65 19.43 24.68
CA GLY A 129 47.73 19.19 25.62
C GLY A 129 47.26 18.47 26.89
N LEU A 130 46.12 18.90 27.46
CA LEU A 130 45.51 18.26 28.62
C LEU A 130 44.94 16.87 28.28
N LYS A 131 44.33 16.73 27.10
CA LYS A 131 43.85 15.45 26.57
C LYS A 131 45.01 14.46 26.38
N ALA A 132 46.15 14.91 25.87
CA ALA A 132 47.33 14.06 25.67
C ALA A 132 47.83 13.44 26.98
N LEU A 133 47.78 14.17 28.10
CA LEU A 133 48.11 13.63 29.43
C LEU A 133 47.17 12.48 29.82
N ILE A 134 45.87 12.62 29.55
CA ILE A 134 44.85 11.60 29.86
C ILE A 134 45.03 10.37 28.95
N GLU A 135 45.28 10.58 27.66
CA GLU A 135 45.44 9.51 26.67
C GLU A 135 46.66 8.62 26.93
N THR A 136 47.65 9.07 27.71
CA THR A 136 48.72 8.19 28.18
C THR A 136 48.19 7.01 29.02
N GLY A 137 47.03 7.14 29.66
CA GLY A 137 46.50 6.17 30.63
C GLY A 137 47.25 6.10 31.96
N LEU A 138 48.37 6.82 32.09
CA LEU A 138 49.27 6.74 33.24
C LEU A 138 48.79 7.57 34.45
N LEU A 139 47.85 8.49 34.25
CA LEU A 139 47.26 9.30 35.33
C LEU A 139 46.40 8.49 36.32
N PHE A 140 46.02 7.27 35.95
CA PHE A 140 45.07 6.44 36.69
C PHE A 140 45.67 5.10 37.13
N THR A 141 46.99 4.90 36.99
CA THR A 141 47.68 3.70 37.46
C THR A 141 47.85 3.73 38.98
N LYS A 142 48.14 2.59 39.62
CA LYS A 142 48.31 2.52 41.09
C LYS A 142 49.58 3.22 41.57
N GLU A 143 50.56 3.32 40.67
CA GLU A 143 51.87 3.93 40.88
C GLU A 143 51.84 5.45 40.71
N SER A 144 50.75 6.01 40.17
CA SER A 144 50.60 7.44 39.93
C SER A 144 50.31 8.24 41.21
N ASP A 145 50.84 9.45 41.28
CA ASP A 145 50.51 10.41 42.35
C ASP A 145 49.06 10.90 42.17
N THR A 146 48.25 10.72 43.21
CA THR A 146 46.83 11.07 43.23
C THR A 146 46.57 12.58 43.06
N SER A 147 47.57 13.42 43.23
CA SER A 147 47.49 14.88 43.00
C SER A 147 47.59 15.29 41.53
N HIS A 148 48.04 14.40 40.63
CA HIS A 148 48.24 14.70 39.22
C HIS A 148 46.92 14.96 38.47
N TRP A 149 45.93 14.06 38.62
CA TRP A 149 44.62 14.20 37.97
C TRP A 149 43.82 15.44 38.44
N PRO A 150 43.68 15.74 39.75
CA PRO A 150 43.00 16.95 40.19
C PRO A 150 43.56 18.24 39.57
N SER A 151 44.88 18.30 39.35
CA SER A 151 45.52 19.42 38.64
C SER A 151 45.03 19.53 37.19
N VAL A 152 45.01 18.40 36.45
CA VAL A 152 44.52 18.35 35.06
C VAL A 152 43.02 18.66 34.97
N LEU A 153 42.21 18.06 35.85
CA LEU A 153 40.77 18.28 35.92
C LEU A 153 40.43 19.76 36.17
N THR A 154 41.10 20.40 37.12
CA THR A 154 40.93 21.84 37.40
C THR A 154 41.17 22.67 36.13
N GLN A 155 42.23 22.36 35.37
CA GLN A 155 42.54 23.09 34.13
C GLN A 155 41.50 22.84 33.03
N LEU A 156 40.97 21.62 32.91
CA LEU A 156 39.89 21.31 31.96
C LEU A 156 38.59 22.03 32.31
N ILE A 157 38.23 22.10 33.60
CA ILE A 157 37.05 22.82 34.08
C ILE A 157 37.18 24.32 33.80
N LEU A 158 38.33 24.92 34.15
CA LEU A 158 38.58 26.33 33.86
C LEU A 158 38.50 26.62 32.36
N LEU A 159 38.99 25.72 31.52
CA LEU A 159 38.91 25.84 30.07
C LEU A 159 37.46 25.73 29.56
N ALA A 160 36.69 24.79 30.10
CA ALA A 160 35.27 24.60 29.78
C ALA A 160 34.40 25.82 30.16
N GLN A 161 34.74 26.50 31.25
CA GLN A 161 34.06 27.72 31.72
C GLN A 161 34.48 28.97 30.93
N LYS A 162 35.64 28.96 30.28
CA LYS A 162 36.18 30.14 29.58
C LYS A 162 35.39 30.51 28.32
N LYS A 163 34.95 29.52 27.53
CA LYS A 163 34.17 29.72 26.29
C LYS A 163 33.08 28.65 26.11
N PRO A 164 31.81 29.02 25.83
CA PRO A 164 30.72 28.05 25.68
C PRO A 164 30.91 27.01 24.57
N TRP A 165 31.48 27.40 23.42
CA TRP A 165 31.72 26.49 22.28
C TRP A 165 32.80 25.43 22.54
N LEU A 166 33.61 25.60 23.59
CA LEU A 166 34.68 24.66 23.96
C LEU A 166 34.24 23.67 25.05
N ARG A 167 33.17 24.02 25.79
CA ARG A 167 32.65 23.25 26.93
C ARG A 167 32.40 21.80 26.57
N GLU A 168 31.69 21.55 25.46
CA GLU A 168 31.36 20.20 25.01
C GLU A 168 32.61 19.33 24.82
N SER A 169 33.65 19.85 24.15
CA SER A 169 34.89 19.12 23.93
C SER A 169 35.66 18.88 25.22
N CYS A 170 35.69 19.85 26.15
CA CYS A 170 36.30 19.67 27.48
C CYS A 170 35.57 18.59 28.29
N CYS A 171 34.23 18.65 28.33
CA CYS A 171 33.41 17.69 29.06
C CYS A 171 33.50 16.28 28.49
N LEU A 172 33.62 16.14 27.16
CA LEU A 172 33.85 14.83 26.54
C LEU A 172 35.20 14.23 26.96
N VAL A 173 36.26 15.05 27.05
CA VAL A 173 37.57 14.61 27.57
C VAL A 173 37.48 14.22 29.05
N ILE A 174 36.76 14.99 29.87
CA ILE A 174 36.51 14.66 31.28
C ILE A 174 35.72 13.34 31.42
N ARG A 175 34.67 13.16 30.61
CA ARG A 175 33.89 11.91 30.58
C ARG A 175 34.79 10.71 30.29
N ASN A 176 35.63 10.81 29.25
CA ASN A 176 36.52 9.71 28.88
C ASN A 176 37.52 9.40 30.00
N ALA A 177 38.05 10.43 30.67
CA ALA A 177 38.90 10.25 31.85
C ALA A 177 38.17 9.54 32.99
N VAL A 178 36.95 9.96 33.33
CA VAL A 178 36.10 9.28 34.32
C VAL A 178 35.91 7.80 33.95
N LEU A 179 35.63 7.51 32.68
CA LEU A 179 35.49 6.14 32.19
C LEU A 179 36.80 5.34 32.18
N THR A 180 37.95 5.93 32.49
CA THR A 180 39.23 5.21 32.69
C THR A 180 39.59 4.99 34.15
N ILE A 181 39.10 5.81 35.09
CA ILE A 181 39.35 5.67 36.54
C ILE A 181 38.86 4.30 37.03
N ASP A 182 39.59 3.63 37.94
CA ASP A 182 39.14 2.36 38.51
C ASP A 182 38.21 2.57 39.72
N SER A 183 37.16 1.75 39.84
CA SER A 183 36.17 1.86 40.93
C SER A 183 36.75 1.68 42.35
N SER A 184 37.97 1.13 42.47
CA SER A 184 38.70 1.04 43.76
C SER A 184 39.36 2.36 44.19
N GLN A 185 39.60 3.30 43.28
CA GLN A 185 40.28 4.59 43.53
C GLN A 185 39.33 5.63 44.14
N LYS A 186 38.87 5.36 45.37
CA LYS A 186 37.84 6.13 46.06
C LYS A 186 38.18 7.61 46.25
N ASP A 187 39.41 7.94 46.64
CA ASP A 187 39.84 9.32 46.89
C ASP A 187 39.86 10.14 45.60
N LEU A 188 40.28 9.51 44.50
CA LEU A 188 40.29 10.12 43.18
C LEU A 188 38.88 10.40 42.68
N LEU A 189 37.97 9.42 42.81
CA LEU A 189 36.56 9.58 42.49
C LEU A 189 35.91 10.69 43.31
N LYS A 190 36.15 10.71 44.63
CA LYS A 190 35.62 11.75 45.51
C LYS A 190 36.11 13.15 45.11
N SER A 191 37.42 13.32 44.92
CA SER A 191 37.98 14.61 44.50
C SER A 191 37.45 15.08 43.13
N THR A 192 37.20 14.14 42.22
CA THR A 192 36.61 14.43 40.90
C THR A 192 35.18 14.94 41.06
N CYS A 193 34.36 14.26 41.87
CA CYS A 193 32.98 14.66 42.12
C CYS A 193 32.90 16.01 42.84
N ASP A 194 33.71 16.22 43.87
CA ASP A 194 33.74 17.47 44.64
C ASP A 194 34.10 18.67 43.75
N GLU A 195 35.06 18.52 42.83
CA GLU A 195 35.44 19.60 41.90
C GLU A 195 34.39 19.85 40.80
N LEU A 196 33.71 18.80 40.32
CA LEU A 196 32.60 18.93 39.36
C LEU A 196 31.38 19.64 39.98
N GLU A 197 31.03 19.35 41.23
CA GLU A 197 29.95 20.03 41.96
C GLU A 197 30.33 21.48 42.23
N LYS A 198 31.52 21.71 42.80
CA LYS A 198 32.01 23.06 43.16
C LYS A 198 32.11 24.00 41.95
N SER A 199 32.47 23.46 40.78
CA SER A 199 32.56 24.24 39.55
C SER A 199 31.20 24.59 38.93
N GLY A 200 30.11 23.97 39.38
CA GLY A 200 28.78 24.11 38.80
C GLY A 200 28.64 23.48 37.40
N LEU A 201 29.64 22.72 36.94
CA LEU A 201 29.63 22.10 35.61
C LEU A 201 28.50 21.06 35.50
N ILE A 202 28.14 20.42 36.61
CA ILE A 202 27.03 19.46 36.69
C ILE A 202 25.65 20.07 36.33
N LYS A 203 25.53 21.40 36.36
CA LYS A 203 24.31 22.14 35.99
C LYS A 203 24.19 22.41 34.48
N THR A 204 25.06 21.80 33.66
CA THR A 204 25.09 21.97 32.20
C THR A 204 24.72 20.67 31.51
N SER A 205 24.23 20.75 30.26
CA SER A 205 23.91 19.57 29.45
C SER A 205 25.09 18.59 29.40
N ASP A 206 26.28 19.08 29.05
CA ASP A 206 27.50 18.28 28.98
C ASP A 206 27.92 17.70 30.35
N GLY A 207 27.67 18.43 31.44
CA GLY A 207 27.93 17.97 32.81
C GLY A 207 27.02 16.82 33.25
N ILE A 208 25.73 16.86 32.85
CA ILE A 208 24.81 15.73 33.05
C ILE A 208 25.37 14.47 32.36
N GLY A 209 25.96 14.60 31.16
CA GLY A 209 26.61 13.49 30.49
C GLY A 209 27.79 12.88 31.26
N ILE A 210 28.56 13.71 31.99
CA ILE A 210 29.62 13.22 32.89
C ILE A 210 29.01 12.51 34.11
N TRP A 211 27.92 13.04 34.67
CA TRP A 211 27.20 12.41 35.78
C TRP A 211 26.69 11.02 35.38
N ILE A 212 26.10 10.88 34.19
CA ILE A 212 25.63 9.59 33.68
C ILE A 212 26.79 8.60 33.58
N ALA A 213 27.93 9.02 33.02
CA ALA A 213 29.12 8.16 32.92
C ALA A 213 29.67 7.74 34.30
N LEU A 214 29.64 8.65 35.28
CA LEU A 214 29.98 8.33 36.68
C LEU A 214 29.05 7.27 37.26
N LEU A 215 27.73 7.37 37.00
CA LEU A 215 26.76 6.39 37.47
C LEU A 215 26.97 5.03 36.80
N GLN A 216 27.04 4.99 35.47
CA GLN A 216 27.22 3.74 34.71
C GLN A 216 28.46 2.95 35.17
N LYS A 217 29.59 3.63 35.39
CA LYS A 217 30.84 2.95 35.76
C LYS A 217 31.04 2.77 37.27
N HIS A 218 30.59 3.72 38.09
CA HIS A 218 31.00 3.83 39.49
C HIS A 218 29.86 3.83 40.51
N GLU A 219 28.63 3.45 40.14
CA GLU A 219 27.43 3.46 41.00
C GLU A 219 27.69 2.98 42.44
N LYS A 220 28.23 1.75 42.59
CA LYS A 220 28.49 1.14 43.91
C LYS A 220 29.53 1.91 44.74
N ALA A 221 30.51 2.52 44.08
CA ALA A 221 31.54 3.32 44.76
C ALA A 221 30.96 4.67 45.21
N LEU A 222 30.16 5.32 44.35
CA LEU A 222 29.48 6.59 44.67
C LEU A 222 28.52 6.43 45.84
N ALA A 223 27.72 5.36 45.86
CA ALA A 223 26.82 5.05 46.97
C ALA A 223 27.58 4.86 48.29
N LYS A 224 28.70 4.12 48.27
CA LYS A 224 29.55 3.93 49.47
C LYS A 224 30.20 5.22 49.97
N LEU A 225 30.48 6.15 49.07
CA LEU A 225 31.07 7.45 49.38
C LEU A 225 30.02 8.52 49.73
N ASN A 226 28.73 8.19 49.61
CA ASN A 226 27.61 9.12 49.80
C ASN A 226 27.75 10.40 48.95
N ILE A 227 28.23 10.24 47.72
CA ILE A 227 28.34 11.36 46.77
C ILE A 227 26.95 11.72 46.25
N LYS A 228 26.62 13.01 46.31
CA LYS A 228 25.38 13.57 45.77
C LYS A 228 25.69 14.86 45.02
N PHE A 229 25.24 14.95 43.77
CA PHE A 229 25.30 16.18 42.99
C PHE A 229 23.97 16.92 43.13
N GLN A 230 23.99 18.22 43.42
CA GLN A 230 22.79 19.02 43.67
C GLN A 230 21.82 18.36 44.68
N LYS A 231 22.37 17.72 45.73
CA LYS A 231 21.63 16.96 46.77
C LYS A 231 20.96 15.65 46.28
N ARG A 232 21.28 15.18 45.07
CA ARG A 232 20.65 14.04 44.39
C ARG A 232 21.67 12.97 44.03
N THR A 233 21.19 11.74 43.90
CA THR A 233 22.00 10.57 43.52
C THR A 233 22.00 10.33 42.01
N SER A 234 20.92 10.71 41.32
CA SER A 234 20.76 10.55 39.88
C SER A 234 20.22 11.82 39.21
N PRO A 235 20.66 12.15 37.98
CA PRO A 235 20.05 13.23 37.20
C PRO A 235 18.63 12.88 36.76
N PHE A 236 18.22 11.61 36.87
CA PHE A 236 16.91 11.12 36.45
C PHE A 236 15.94 10.95 37.62
N GLU A 237 16.21 11.51 38.80
CA GLU A 237 15.22 11.53 39.89
C GLU A 237 13.96 12.30 39.47
N LYS A 238 12.77 11.77 39.79
CA LYS A 238 11.48 12.35 39.37
C LYS A 238 11.33 13.83 39.69
N ALA A 239 11.79 14.24 40.88
CA ALA A 239 11.73 15.62 41.33
C ALA A 239 12.63 16.58 40.54
N TYR A 240 13.66 16.09 39.83
CA TYR A 240 14.61 16.92 39.07
C TYR A 240 14.27 17.05 37.58
N LEU A 241 13.33 16.26 37.05
CA LEU A 241 13.04 16.19 35.61
C LEU A 241 12.71 17.56 34.99
N GLN A 242 12.03 18.44 35.73
CA GLN A 242 11.72 19.79 35.25
C GLN A 242 12.95 20.67 35.12
N THR A 243 13.88 20.56 36.07
CA THR A 243 15.17 21.25 36.00
C THR A 243 16.05 20.65 34.91
N LEU A 244 16.08 19.32 34.78
CA LEU A 244 16.77 18.61 33.70
C LEU A 244 16.27 19.03 32.31
N SER A 245 14.96 19.17 32.14
CA SER A 245 14.33 19.68 30.92
C SER A 245 14.88 21.06 30.55
N LYS A 246 14.98 22.00 31.50
CA LYS A 246 15.57 23.33 31.27
C LYS A 246 17.06 23.25 30.90
N VAL A 247 17.82 22.38 31.56
CA VAL A 247 19.26 22.16 31.29
C VAL A 247 19.49 21.64 29.88
N LEU A 248 18.72 20.63 29.45
CA LEU A 248 18.86 19.99 28.13
C LEU A 248 18.25 20.83 26.99
N LYS A 249 17.29 21.73 27.27
CA LYS A 249 16.82 22.75 26.31
C LYS A 249 17.85 23.83 26.00
N GLU A 250 18.91 23.93 26.80
CA GLU A 250 19.93 24.98 26.75
C GLU A 250 19.32 26.41 26.78
N SER A 251 18.14 26.56 27.39
CA SER A 251 17.39 27.82 27.49
C SER A 251 17.83 28.70 28.66
N GLU A 252 17.60 30.03 28.60
CA GLU A 252 17.74 30.90 29.77
C GLU A 252 16.76 30.45 30.85
N GLY A 253 17.25 30.20 32.06
CA GLY A 253 16.41 29.71 33.14
C GLY A 253 17.11 29.69 34.48
N LYS A 254 16.32 29.44 35.53
CA LYS A 254 16.79 29.19 36.88
C LYS A 254 16.39 27.79 37.34
N ASP A 255 17.25 27.16 38.15
CA ASP A 255 16.96 25.90 38.83
C ASP A 255 15.97 26.09 40.00
N GLU A 256 15.60 24.98 40.66
CA GLU A 256 14.72 24.97 41.85
C GLU A 256 15.24 25.84 43.01
N ASP A 257 16.56 26.04 43.09
CA ASP A 257 17.24 26.88 44.07
C ASP A 257 17.42 28.34 43.59
N ASN A 258 16.78 28.72 42.47
CA ASN A 258 16.77 30.07 41.88
C ASN A 258 18.13 30.54 41.31
N GLU A 259 19.03 29.60 40.98
CA GLU A 259 20.34 29.87 40.38
C GLU A 259 20.30 29.84 38.85
N LYS A 260 21.08 30.71 38.18
CA LYS A 260 21.10 30.80 36.71
C LYS A 260 21.75 29.55 36.07
N LEU A 261 21.07 28.98 35.08
CA LEU A 261 21.59 27.90 34.24
C LEU A 261 22.57 28.44 33.18
N ALA A 262 23.66 27.70 32.92
CA ALA A 262 24.71 28.15 32.01
C ALA A 262 24.44 27.75 30.55
N GLN A 263 24.16 28.73 29.70
CA GLN A 263 23.85 28.53 28.28
C GLN A 263 25.06 28.19 27.40
N LYS A 264 24.77 27.57 26.25
CA LYS A 264 25.67 27.45 25.11
C LYS A 264 25.44 28.65 24.17
N GLY A 265 26.51 29.32 23.77
CA GLY A 265 26.41 30.48 22.87
C GLY A 265 26.31 30.03 21.42
N SER A 266 25.21 30.39 20.74
CA SER A 266 24.78 29.97 19.39
C SER A 266 24.18 28.56 19.31
N TRP A 267 22.98 28.47 18.75
CA TRP A 267 22.32 27.20 18.41
C TRP A 267 23.16 26.40 17.40
N ASN A 268 23.05 25.07 17.46
CA ASN A 268 23.77 24.13 16.59
C ASN A 268 22.82 23.03 16.09
N PRO A 269 22.77 22.73 14.78
CA PRO A 269 21.92 21.65 14.24
C PRO A 269 22.38 20.24 14.66
N ARG A 270 23.59 20.07 15.21
CA ARG A 270 24.06 18.78 15.73
C ARG A 270 23.55 18.55 17.15
N LEU A 271 22.99 17.36 17.37
CA LEU A 271 22.56 16.92 18.69
C LEU A 271 23.78 16.64 19.58
N SER A 272 23.74 17.07 20.84
CA SER A 272 24.79 16.79 21.83
C SER A 272 24.94 15.28 22.07
N TRP A 273 26.19 14.84 22.30
CA TRP A 273 26.53 13.46 22.68
C TRP A 273 25.85 13.01 23.97
N VAL A 274 25.38 13.94 24.82
CA VAL A 274 24.68 13.63 26.07
C VAL A 274 23.44 12.78 25.82
N TRP A 275 22.77 12.94 24.69
CA TRP A 275 21.60 12.12 24.33
C TRP A 275 21.95 10.66 24.06
N ASP A 276 23.17 10.35 23.58
CA ASP A 276 23.65 8.96 23.52
C ASP A 276 23.69 8.35 24.92
N ALA A 277 24.32 9.05 25.85
CA ALA A 277 24.48 8.59 27.23
C ALA A 277 23.13 8.43 27.94
N ILE A 278 22.17 9.34 27.70
CA ILE A 278 20.82 9.24 28.27
C ILE A 278 20.11 7.98 27.79
N PHE A 279 20.09 7.73 26.47
CA PHE A 279 19.38 6.56 25.96
C PHE A 279 20.08 5.26 26.34
N GLU A 280 21.40 5.20 26.31
CA GLU A 280 22.18 4.06 26.81
C GLU A 280 21.84 3.73 28.27
N PHE A 281 21.72 4.76 29.14
CA PHE A 281 21.30 4.59 30.52
C PHE A 281 19.89 3.97 30.66
N TYR A 282 18.95 4.35 29.80
CA TYR A 282 17.59 3.81 29.84
C TYR A 282 17.48 2.41 29.22
N SER A 283 18.32 2.09 28.24
CA SER A 283 18.42 0.79 27.58
C SER A 283 19.08 -0.29 28.46
N GLU A 284 19.96 0.07 29.39
CA GLU A 284 20.59 -0.89 30.31
C GLU A 284 19.61 -1.37 31.41
N GLU A 285 19.56 -2.69 31.65
CA GLU A 285 18.78 -3.35 32.73
C GLU A 285 19.43 -3.20 34.13
N GLY A 286 20.08 -2.06 34.39
CA GLY A 286 20.79 -1.79 35.64
C GLY A 286 19.87 -1.56 36.85
N SER A 287 20.47 -1.58 38.05
CA SER A 287 19.80 -1.37 39.34
C SER A 287 19.29 0.08 39.50
N LYS A 288 18.17 0.40 38.87
CA LYS A 288 17.50 1.71 39.00
C LYS A 288 16.99 1.87 40.45
N THR A 289 17.35 2.97 41.11
CA THR A 289 16.87 3.29 42.46
C THR A 289 15.36 3.58 42.42
N GLN A 290 14.63 3.40 43.54
CA GLN A 290 13.18 3.65 43.61
C GLN A 290 12.76 5.07 43.18
N ASP A 291 13.64 6.06 43.35
CA ASP A 291 13.38 7.47 43.02
C ASP A 291 13.69 7.84 41.56
N THR A 292 14.32 6.93 40.80
CA THR A 292 14.63 7.14 39.37
C THR A 292 13.36 7.12 38.54
N ALA A 293 13.18 8.13 37.68
CA ALA A 293 12.07 8.25 36.77
C ALA A 293 12.08 7.15 35.71
N SER A 294 10.90 6.69 35.30
CA SER A 294 10.77 5.80 34.15
C SER A 294 11.19 6.50 32.86
N PHE A 295 11.47 5.74 31.80
CA PHE A 295 11.74 6.33 30.48
C PHE A 295 10.56 7.18 29.99
N GLY A 296 9.33 6.74 30.23
CA GLY A 296 8.12 7.50 29.91
C GLY A 296 8.01 8.83 30.65
N ASP A 297 8.25 8.84 31.96
CA ASP A 297 8.25 10.09 32.76
C ASP A 297 9.31 11.07 32.24
N PHE A 298 10.52 10.58 31.94
CA PHE A 298 11.60 11.37 31.36
C PHE A 298 11.21 11.92 29.98
N TRP A 299 10.72 11.07 29.08
CA TRP A 299 10.35 11.45 27.72
C TRP A 299 9.27 12.53 27.73
N LEU A 300 8.24 12.36 28.57
CA LEU A 300 7.17 13.34 28.72
C LEU A 300 7.71 14.69 29.21
N ALA A 301 8.48 14.72 30.29
CA ALA A 301 8.95 15.98 30.88
C ALA A 301 10.04 16.71 30.05
N VAL A 302 10.97 15.95 29.45
CA VAL A 302 12.19 16.49 28.83
C VAL A 302 12.07 16.62 27.32
N VAL A 303 11.33 15.74 26.65
CA VAL A 303 11.20 15.77 25.19
C VAL A 303 9.83 16.30 24.77
N ASN A 304 8.74 15.70 25.25
CA ASN A 304 7.37 16.08 24.85
C ASN A 304 6.97 17.49 25.33
N ASP A 305 7.04 17.75 26.64
CA ASP A 305 6.77 19.07 27.23
C ASP A 305 8.01 19.97 27.14
N GLY A 306 9.13 19.33 26.82
CA GLY A 306 10.42 19.96 26.70
C GLY A 306 10.63 20.68 25.37
N LEU A 307 10.86 19.88 24.34
CA LEU A 307 11.25 20.31 23.00
C LEU A 307 10.05 20.55 22.09
N PHE A 308 8.90 19.94 22.40
CA PHE A 308 7.67 20.02 21.59
C PHE A 308 6.53 20.84 22.23
N SER A 309 6.78 21.57 23.33
CA SER A 309 5.74 22.44 23.88
C SER A 309 5.30 23.52 22.89
N ASN A 310 4.07 24.02 23.03
CA ASN A 310 3.50 25.03 22.13
C ASN A 310 4.40 26.29 22.02
N GLY A 311 5.05 26.69 23.10
CA GLY A 311 5.99 27.83 23.12
C GLY A 311 7.44 27.50 22.74
N SER A 312 7.73 26.28 22.26
CA SER A 312 9.08 25.91 21.80
C SER A 312 9.36 26.44 20.40
N SER A 313 10.56 26.99 20.21
CA SER A 313 11.02 27.47 18.91
C SER A 313 11.24 26.31 17.93
N ASP A 314 11.30 26.63 16.65
CA ASP A 314 11.47 25.62 15.61
C ASP A 314 12.84 24.92 15.69
N GLU A 315 13.88 25.62 16.16
CA GLU A 315 15.19 25.03 16.44
C GLU A 315 15.13 23.92 17.50
N ARG A 316 14.29 24.10 18.53
CA ARG A 316 14.10 23.11 19.60
C ARG A 316 13.26 21.93 19.14
N LYS A 317 12.19 22.20 18.39
CA LYS A 317 11.38 21.15 17.76
C LYS A 317 12.22 20.34 16.76
N PHE A 318 13.14 20.98 16.04
CA PHE A 318 14.11 20.31 15.18
C PHE A 318 15.02 19.36 15.97
N TRP A 319 15.58 19.80 17.11
CA TRP A 319 16.28 18.88 18.02
C TRP A 319 15.37 17.75 18.50
N GLY A 320 14.11 18.04 18.81
CA GLY A 320 13.11 17.02 19.15
C GLY A 320 12.99 15.94 18.09
N PHE A 321 12.93 16.30 16.80
CA PHE A 321 12.92 15.32 15.70
C PHE A 321 14.23 14.49 15.63
N LEU A 322 15.38 15.11 15.87
CA LEU A 322 16.65 14.37 15.94
C LEU A 322 16.69 13.39 17.12
N VAL A 323 16.20 13.81 18.29
CA VAL A 323 16.08 12.99 19.50
C VAL A 323 15.12 11.82 19.25
N PHE A 324 13.96 12.06 18.63
CA PHE A 324 13.02 11.02 18.20
C PHE A 324 13.67 10.00 17.27
N ASN A 325 14.33 10.45 16.19
CA ASN A 325 14.98 9.55 15.24
C ASN A 325 16.05 8.68 15.90
N LYS A 326 16.76 9.25 16.88
CA LYS A 326 17.79 8.55 17.64
C LYS A 326 17.20 7.51 18.58
N ALA A 327 16.18 7.88 19.35
CA ALA A 327 15.45 6.95 20.21
C ALA A 327 14.87 5.79 19.40
N LEU A 328 14.22 6.08 18.26
CA LEU A 328 13.67 5.10 17.34
C LEU A 328 14.72 4.12 16.81
N SER A 329 15.95 4.60 16.55
CA SER A 329 17.05 3.76 16.09
C SER A 329 17.64 2.85 17.17
N LEU A 330 17.50 3.21 18.45
CA LEU A 330 18.13 2.51 19.58
C LEU A 330 17.20 1.50 20.25
N PHE A 331 15.92 1.81 20.40
CA PHE A 331 14.97 0.92 21.09
C PHE A 331 14.49 -0.20 20.17
N GLU A 332 14.36 -1.40 20.74
CA GLU A 332 13.82 -2.60 20.08
C GLU A 332 12.57 -3.15 20.79
N ASP A 333 12.18 -2.58 21.93
CA ASP A 333 11.02 -2.99 22.70
C ASP A 333 9.76 -2.17 22.36
N LYS A 334 8.59 -2.83 22.37
CA LYS A 334 7.31 -2.23 21.98
C LYS A 334 6.87 -1.07 22.90
N ASP A 335 7.22 -1.12 24.18
CA ASP A 335 6.78 -0.14 25.18
C ASP A 335 7.50 1.20 25.02
N ASN A 336 8.84 1.19 24.89
CA ASN A 336 9.61 2.40 24.64
C ASN A 336 9.29 2.97 23.25
N ILE A 337 9.07 2.12 22.25
CA ILE A 337 8.64 2.57 20.91
C ILE A 337 7.28 3.27 21.01
N SER A 338 6.30 2.73 21.72
CA SER A 338 5.00 3.40 21.88
C SER A 338 5.13 4.72 22.65
N THR A 339 6.02 4.75 23.65
CA THR A 339 6.27 5.91 24.52
C THR A 339 6.78 7.14 23.75
N ILE A 340 7.62 6.95 22.73
CA ILE A 340 8.20 8.07 21.98
C ILE A 340 7.19 8.80 21.08
N PHE A 341 6.06 8.16 20.74
CA PHE A 341 4.92 8.76 20.04
C PHE A 341 4.03 9.53 21.01
N SER A 342 4.63 10.50 21.70
CA SER A 342 4.00 11.30 22.75
C SER A 342 3.08 12.41 22.21
N PRO A 343 2.14 12.96 23.02
CA PRO A 343 1.07 13.82 22.53
C PRO A 343 1.52 15.08 21.76
N ASN A 344 2.47 15.84 22.30
CA ASN A 344 2.97 17.07 21.67
C ASN A 344 3.86 16.76 20.46
N PHE A 345 4.63 15.66 20.52
CA PHE A 345 5.37 15.17 19.36
C PHE A 345 4.41 14.86 18.22
N MET A 346 3.36 14.06 18.46
CA MET A 346 2.41 13.66 17.41
C MET A 346 1.66 14.86 16.84
N LYS A 347 1.20 15.79 17.68
CA LYS A 347 0.61 17.06 17.22
C LYS A 347 1.58 17.84 16.33
N CYS A 348 2.84 18.01 16.74
CA CYS A 348 3.85 18.68 15.94
C CYS A 348 4.15 17.92 14.64
N PHE A 349 4.27 16.60 14.71
CA PHE A 349 4.62 15.73 13.60
C PHE A 349 3.55 15.74 12.50
N ILE A 350 2.27 15.52 12.86
CA ILE A 350 1.14 15.59 11.94
C ILE A 350 1.02 16.99 11.33
N ASN A 351 1.11 18.02 12.18
CA ASN A 351 1.02 19.40 11.76
C ASN A 351 2.15 19.77 10.79
N GLN A 352 3.40 19.32 10.98
CA GLN A 352 4.51 19.61 10.08
C GLN A 352 4.47 18.79 8.79
N LEU A 353 3.84 17.61 8.80
CA LEU A 353 3.66 16.79 7.58
C LEU A 353 2.51 17.28 6.69
N SER A 354 1.50 17.97 7.23
CA SER A 354 0.28 18.31 6.48
C SER A 354 0.47 19.27 5.30
N ALA A 355 1.54 20.07 5.30
CA ALA A 355 1.86 20.97 4.19
C ALA A 355 3.38 21.09 3.97
N PRO A 356 3.85 21.13 2.71
CA PRO A 356 5.27 21.18 2.37
C PRO A 356 5.95 22.50 2.76
N GLU A 357 5.21 23.61 2.78
CA GLU A 357 5.70 24.96 3.12
C GLU A 357 6.08 25.14 4.60
N ARG A 358 5.72 24.17 5.45
CA ARG A 358 5.99 24.29 6.88
C ARG A 358 7.46 24.13 7.17
N TYR A 359 7.99 25.02 8.02
CA TYR A 359 9.43 25.15 8.28
C TYR A 359 10.13 23.83 8.65
N LEU A 360 9.48 22.94 9.40
CA LEU A 360 10.06 21.64 9.82
C LEU A 360 9.56 20.46 8.98
N HIS A 361 8.90 20.68 7.85
CA HIS A 361 8.36 19.62 7.00
C HIS A 361 9.43 18.59 6.62
N LYS A 362 10.62 19.04 6.18
CA LYS A 362 11.74 18.15 5.83
C LYS A 362 12.22 17.30 7.02
N ALA A 363 12.20 17.84 8.23
CA ALA A 363 12.58 17.11 9.44
C ALA A 363 11.53 16.04 9.78
N ALA A 364 10.25 16.39 9.71
CA ALA A 364 9.16 15.45 9.90
C ALA A 364 9.18 14.35 8.82
N GLN A 365 9.35 14.69 7.54
CA GLN A 365 9.47 13.71 6.47
C GLN A 365 10.66 12.76 6.67
N LYS A 366 11.79 13.25 7.20
CA LYS A 366 12.92 12.40 7.59
C LYS A 366 12.55 11.45 8.72
N SER A 367 11.80 11.90 9.73
CA SER A 367 11.29 11.02 10.79
C SER A 367 10.30 9.98 10.27
N LEU A 368 9.43 10.33 9.33
CA LEU A 368 8.53 9.38 8.67
C LEU A 368 9.30 8.30 7.90
N ARG A 369 10.37 8.68 7.17
CA ARG A 369 11.26 7.70 6.52
C ARG A 369 11.97 6.80 7.53
N ALA A 370 12.39 7.35 8.68
CA ALA A 370 13.01 6.56 9.74
C ALA A 370 12.02 5.53 10.34
N ILE A 371 10.75 5.89 10.50
CA ILE A 371 9.69 4.96 10.95
C ILE A 371 9.53 3.80 9.96
N LYS A 372 9.44 4.09 8.65
CA LYS A 372 9.34 3.06 7.61
C LYS A 372 10.57 2.15 7.61
N SER A 373 11.77 2.74 7.63
CA SER A 373 13.02 1.98 7.65
C SER A 373 13.17 1.12 8.91
N LYS A 374 12.69 1.57 10.07
CA LYS A 374 12.67 0.77 11.31
C LYS A 374 11.70 -0.41 11.19
N ALA A 375 10.54 -0.23 10.57
CA ALA A 375 9.59 -1.32 10.33
C ALA A 375 10.19 -2.38 9.38
N GLU A 376 10.90 -1.96 8.34
CA GLU A 376 11.61 -2.86 7.40
C GLU A 376 12.76 -3.62 8.08
N ALA A 377 13.52 -2.96 8.96
CA ALA A 377 14.64 -3.56 9.68
C ALA A 377 14.17 -4.50 10.81
N SER A 378 13.08 -4.15 11.50
CA SER A 378 12.51 -4.89 12.63
C SER A 378 11.01 -5.17 12.41
N PRO A 379 10.64 -6.20 11.61
CA PRO A 379 9.23 -6.53 11.28
C PRO A 379 8.28 -6.66 12.48
N ALA A 380 8.78 -7.15 13.62
CA ALA A 380 7.99 -7.34 14.84
C ALA A 380 7.49 -6.02 15.49
N LEU A 381 8.08 -4.88 15.11
CA LEU A 381 7.69 -3.55 15.60
C LEU A 381 6.74 -2.82 14.65
N ALA A 382 6.55 -3.32 13.43
CA ALA A 382 5.73 -2.65 12.42
C ALA A 382 4.29 -2.40 12.89
N SER A 383 3.68 -3.37 13.59
CA SER A 383 2.33 -3.22 14.16
C SER A 383 2.28 -2.15 15.25
N THR A 384 3.28 -2.08 16.13
CA THR A 384 3.40 -1.06 17.17
C THR A 384 3.59 0.33 16.59
N LEU A 385 4.43 0.46 15.55
CA LEU A 385 4.66 1.73 14.85
C LEU A 385 3.37 2.22 14.18
N LEU A 386 2.65 1.34 13.48
CA LEU A 386 1.39 1.70 12.83
C LEU A 386 0.32 2.07 13.87
N SER A 387 0.19 1.28 14.94
CA SER A 387 -0.72 1.57 16.05
C SER A 387 -0.44 2.93 16.68
N SER A 388 0.84 3.29 16.86
CA SER A 388 1.24 4.58 17.43
C SER A 388 0.95 5.77 16.51
N LEU A 389 0.84 5.55 15.19
CA LEU A 389 0.46 6.58 14.21
C LEU A 389 -1.06 6.76 14.11
N LEU A 390 -1.82 5.67 14.21
CA LEU A 390 -3.27 5.66 13.95
C LEU A 390 -4.13 5.73 15.22
N SER A 391 -3.57 5.47 16.39
CA SER A 391 -4.32 5.39 17.65
C SER A 391 -3.61 6.12 18.79
N GLY A 392 -4.29 6.26 19.93
CA GLY A 392 -3.76 6.92 21.12
C GLY A 392 -3.48 8.40 20.87
N ASN A 393 -2.21 8.76 20.73
CA ASN A 393 -1.78 10.14 20.44
C ASN A 393 -1.75 10.46 18.93
N GLY A 394 -1.92 9.44 18.09
CA GLY A 394 -2.01 9.55 16.64
C GLY A 394 -3.41 9.96 16.16
N SER A 395 -3.72 9.66 14.90
CA SER A 395 -5.04 9.88 14.33
C SER A 395 -5.37 8.81 13.29
N PRO A 396 -6.59 8.24 13.27
CA PRO A 396 -7.02 7.35 12.20
C PRO A 396 -6.92 8.03 10.82
N ASN A 397 -7.11 9.35 10.76
CA ASN A 397 -7.00 10.15 9.54
C ASN A 397 -5.56 10.58 9.22
N PHE A 398 -4.54 9.96 9.82
CA PHE A 398 -3.13 10.35 9.66
C PHE A 398 -2.73 10.50 8.19
N GLU A 399 -3.03 9.51 7.34
CA GLU A 399 -2.67 9.55 5.92
C GLU A 399 -3.38 10.68 5.16
N SER A 400 -4.67 10.89 5.46
CA SER A 400 -5.47 11.94 4.84
C SER A 400 -4.95 13.33 5.21
N ILE A 401 -4.66 13.57 6.49
CA ILE A 401 -4.17 14.86 6.98
C ILE A 401 -2.74 15.12 6.48
N THR A 402 -1.89 14.11 6.48
CA THR A 402 -0.47 14.26 6.14
C THR A 402 -0.20 14.11 4.64
N LYS A 403 -1.18 13.66 3.85
CA LYS A 403 -1.02 13.28 2.45
C LYS A 403 0.14 12.29 2.25
N THR A 404 0.30 11.33 3.17
CA THR A 404 1.35 10.31 3.12
C THR A 404 0.79 8.89 3.15
N LYS A 405 1.52 7.93 2.57
CA LYS A 405 1.20 6.50 2.61
C LYS A 405 2.08 5.77 3.63
N VAL A 406 1.50 5.23 4.69
CA VAL A 406 2.12 4.47 5.80
C VAL A 406 1.45 3.12 6.06
N ILE A 407 0.14 2.96 5.85
CA ILE A 407 -0.61 1.73 6.20
C ILE A 407 -0.10 0.56 5.37
N GLU A 408 -0.15 0.67 4.03
CA GLU A 408 0.28 -0.39 3.13
C GLU A 408 1.78 -0.73 3.32
N PRO A 409 2.74 0.23 3.36
CA PRO A 409 4.14 -0.08 3.60
C PRO A 409 4.42 -0.76 4.94
N LEU A 410 3.79 -0.31 6.04
CA LEU A 410 4.01 -0.92 7.36
C LEU A 410 3.34 -2.29 7.47
N PHE A 411 2.19 -2.49 6.82
CA PHE A 411 1.57 -3.81 6.72
C PHE A 411 2.43 -4.80 5.93
N ALA A 412 3.04 -4.35 4.83
CA ALA A 412 3.94 -5.17 4.03
C ALA A 412 5.25 -5.53 4.74
N ALA A 413 5.79 -4.61 5.56
CA ALA A 413 6.98 -4.87 6.37
C ALA A 413 6.72 -5.76 7.60
N ALA A 414 5.46 -5.91 8.03
CA ALA A 414 5.11 -6.65 9.24
C ALA A 414 5.28 -8.17 9.09
N ASP A 415 5.71 -8.81 10.18
CA ASP A 415 5.70 -10.26 10.30
C ASP A 415 4.26 -10.82 10.44
N GLN A 416 4.11 -12.15 10.48
CA GLN A 416 2.79 -12.78 10.49
C GLN A 416 1.95 -12.35 11.70
N GLN A 417 2.55 -12.26 12.89
CA GLN A 417 1.85 -11.81 14.09
C GLN A 417 1.55 -10.30 14.01
N GLY A 418 2.49 -9.49 13.53
CA GLY A 418 2.30 -8.06 13.34
C GLY A 418 1.15 -7.74 12.38
N ARG A 419 0.98 -8.50 11.29
CA ARG A 419 -0.17 -8.35 10.38
C ARG A 419 -1.50 -8.64 11.09
N LEU A 420 -1.54 -9.68 11.92
CA LEU A 420 -2.73 -9.97 12.75
C LEU A 420 -2.98 -8.84 13.75
N ASP A 421 -1.95 -8.33 14.42
CA ASP A 421 -2.07 -7.21 15.36
C ASP A 421 -2.61 -5.95 14.65
N ILE A 422 -2.18 -5.68 13.41
CA ILE A 422 -2.71 -4.58 12.58
C ILE A 422 -4.19 -4.78 12.26
N ILE A 423 -4.60 -6.00 11.89
CA ILE A 423 -6.03 -6.29 11.65
C ILE A 423 -6.84 -6.11 12.94
N GLN A 424 -6.31 -6.53 14.09
CA GLN A 424 -6.95 -6.28 15.39
C GLN A 424 -7.03 -4.79 15.73
N LEU A 425 -6.04 -3.98 15.34
CA LEU A 425 -6.12 -2.53 15.45
C LEU A 425 -7.30 -1.98 14.65
N PHE A 426 -7.45 -2.33 13.37
CA PHE A 426 -8.59 -1.87 12.56
C PHE A 426 -9.94 -2.38 13.11
N LYS A 427 -9.98 -3.63 13.59
CA LYS A 427 -11.14 -4.16 14.31
C LYS A 427 -11.50 -3.29 15.53
N SER A 428 -10.51 -2.87 16.31
CA SER A 428 -10.73 -1.99 17.46
C SER A 428 -11.26 -0.61 17.06
N LEU A 429 -10.79 -0.06 15.93
CA LEU A 429 -11.27 1.23 15.39
C LEU A 429 -12.71 1.14 14.88
N VAL A 430 -13.13 -0.01 14.33
CA VAL A 430 -14.53 -0.28 13.96
C VAL A 430 -15.44 -0.30 15.19
N LEU A 431 -14.99 -0.96 16.26
CA LEU A 431 -15.75 -1.12 17.50
C LEU A 431 -15.81 0.17 18.34
N LYS A 432 -14.72 0.93 18.38
CA LYS A 432 -14.57 2.16 19.16
C LYS A 432 -14.04 3.29 18.27
N PRO A 433 -14.87 3.83 17.37
CA PRO A 433 -14.48 4.95 16.53
C PRO A 433 -14.27 6.20 17.38
N ASP A 434 -13.23 6.97 17.06
CA ASP A 434 -12.88 8.24 17.71
C ASP A 434 -13.75 9.38 17.15
N ALA A 435 -15.07 9.28 17.31
CA ALA A 435 -16.05 10.24 16.83
C ALA A 435 -17.32 10.23 17.70
N GLU A 436 -17.93 11.40 17.89
CA GLU A 436 -19.13 11.57 18.72
C GLU A 436 -20.43 11.52 17.90
N ASP A 437 -20.40 11.96 16.64
CA ASP A 437 -21.58 12.00 15.78
C ASP A 437 -21.72 10.73 14.92
N ALA A 438 -22.97 10.32 14.68
CA ALA A 438 -23.29 9.08 13.98
C ALA A 438 -22.72 9.02 12.55
N LYS A 439 -22.65 10.15 11.84
CA LYS A 439 -22.17 10.22 10.45
C LYS A 439 -20.66 10.03 10.38
N SER A 440 -19.90 10.65 11.27
CA SER A 440 -18.45 10.48 11.38
C SER A 440 -18.07 9.08 11.87
N ILE A 441 -18.87 8.50 12.78
CA ILE A 441 -18.74 7.11 13.21
C ILE A 441 -18.87 6.16 12.00
N GLU A 442 -19.90 6.35 11.19
CA GLU A 442 -20.13 5.54 9.99
C GLU A 442 -18.99 5.66 8.98
N LYS A 443 -18.54 6.90 8.69
CA LYS A 443 -17.38 7.14 7.82
C LYS A 443 -16.10 6.48 8.33
N SER A 444 -15.86 6.53 9.64
CA SER A 444 -14.68 5.90 10.26
C SER A 444 -14.70 4.36 10.13
N ARG A 445 -15.89 3.75 10.30
CA ARG A 445 -16.08 2.32 10.11
C ARG A 445 -15.94 1.92 8.64
N GLN A 446 -16.51 2.70 7.73
CA GLN A 446 -16.35 2.51 6.28
C GLN A 446 -14.87 2.58 5.90
N TRP A 447 -14.16 3.61 6.34
CA TRP A 447 -12.72 3.76 6.10
C TRP A 447 -11.94 2.56 6.63
N SER A 448 -12.23 2.09 7.84
CA SER A 448 -11.57 0.91 8.41
C SER A 448 -11.83 -0.36 7.57
N ALA A 449 -13.06 -0.54 7.09
CA ALA A 449 -13.41 -1.65 6.21
C ALA A 449 -12.71 -1.54 4.83
N ASP A 450 -12.57 -0.32 4.30
CA ASP A 450 -11.82 -0.04 3.07
C ASP A 450 -10.34 -0.39 3.21
N GLN A 451 -9.72 -0.04 4.35
CA GLN A 451 -8.32 -0.40 4.63
C GLN A 451 -8.13 -1.92 4.70
N LEU A 452 -9.03 -2.65 5.36
CA LEU A 452 -8.99 -4.12 5.41
C LEU A 452 -9.14 -4.74 4.01
N LEU A 453 -10.02 -4.21 3.16
CA LEU A 453 -10.16 -4.67 1.78
C LEU A 453 -8.91 -4.34 0.94
N SER A 454 -8.32 -3.15 1.12
CA SER A 454 -7.09 -2.74 0.44
C SER A 454 -5.91 -3.65 0.76
N MET A 455 -5.82 -4.18 1.99
CA MET A 455 -4.79 -5.14 2.39
C MET A 455 -4.88 -6.46 1.60
N ILE A 456 -6.10 -6.89 1.25
CA ILE A 456 -6.33 -8.10 0.44
C ILE A 456 -5.99 -7.85 -1.03
N ARG A 457 -6.31 -6.65 -1.53
CA ARG A 457 -6.03 -6.25 -2.92
C ARG A 457 -4.54 -6.00 -3.18
N SER A 458 -3.75 -5.70 -2.15
CA SER A 458 -2.33 -5.40 -2.33
C SER A 458 -1.56 -6.62 -2.85
N ASN A 459 -0.86 -6.44 -3.98
CA ASN A 459 0.01 -7.46 -4.56
C ASN A 459 1.41 -7.51 -3.92
N LYS A 460 1.71 -6.64 -2.96
CA LYS A 460 3.02 -6.54 -2.30
C LYS A 460 3.24 -7.57 -1.20
N VAL A 461 2.17 -8.25 -0.77
CA VAL A 461 2.18 -9.13 0.41
C VAL A 461 1.73 -10.52 0.00
N GLU A 462 2.47 -11.54 0.45
CA GLU A 462 2.05 -12.92 0.28
C GLU A 462 0.77 -13.17 1.08
N LEU A 463 -0.27 -13.63 0.37
CA LEU A 463 -1.57 -13.95 0.93
C LEU A 463 -1.46 -15.19 1.83
N GLN A 464 -1.86 -15.06 3.10
CA GLN A 464 -1.83 -16.17 4.06
C GLN A 464 -3.21 -16.37 4.67
N LYS A 465 -3.58 -17.64 4.87
CA LYS A 465 -4.94 -18.03 5.26
C LYS A 465 -5.36 -17.45 6.61
N GLU A 466 -4.45 -17.31 7.56
CA GLU A 466 -4.75 -16.91 8.95
C GLU A 466 -5.33 -15.51 9.01
N TRP A 467 -4.65 -14.53 8.42
CA TRP A 467 -5.06 -13.14 8.47
C TRP A 467 -6.21 -12.85 7.49
N LEU A 468 -6.27 -13.54 6.35
CA LEU A 468 -7.42 -13.49 5.45
C LEU A 468 -8.71 -13.97 6.13
N SER A 469 -8.62 -15.07 6.89
CA SER A 469 -9.75 -15.60 7.65
C SER A 469 -10.23 -14.57 8.66
N GLU A 470 -9.33 -13.86 9.35
CA GLU A 470 -9.73 -12.83 10.31
C GLU A 470 -10.44 -11.64 9.65
N ILE A 471 -10.02 -11.21 8.45
CA ILE A 471 -10.72 -10.15 7.71
C ILE A 471 -12.12 -10.60 7.27
N VAL A 472 -12.24 -11.82 6.73
CA VAL A 472 -13.54 -12.40 6.38
C VAL A 472 -14.42 -12.52 7.62
N ASN A 473 -13.87 -12.93 8.77
CA ASN A 473 -14.60 -13.00 10.04
C ASN A 473 -15.12 -11.62 10.44
N ILE A 474 -14.31 -10.57 10.36
CA ILE A 474 -14.69 -9.19 10.66
C ILE A 474 -15.86 -8.75 9.77
N PHE A 475 -15.75 -8.97 8.45
CA PHE A 475 -16.80 -8.58 7.52
C PHE A 475 -18.10 -9.37 7.72
N VAL A 476 -18.02 -10.67 8.02
CA VAL A 476 -19.19 -11.49 8.32
C VAL A 476 -19.86 -11.05 9.63
N ILE A 477 -19.09 -10.92 10.71
CA ILE A 477 -19.63 -10.62 12.04
C ILE A 477 -20.27 -9.23 12.03
N TYR A 478 -19.56 -8.20 11.56
CA TYR A 478 -20.08 -6.82 11.59
C TYR A 478 -21.07 -6.52 10.46
N GLY A 479 -21.10 -7.35 9.41
CA GLY A 479 -22.12 -7.28 8.38
C GLY A 479 -23.44 -7.92 8.79
N HIS A 480 -23.43 -9.04 9.52
CA HIS A 480 -24.65 -9.84 9.72
C HIS A 480 -25.11 -9.97 11.17
N PHE A 481 -24.37 -9.46 12.16
CA PHE A 481 -24.73 -9.58 13.57
C PHE A 481 -24.68 -8.22 14.29
N ASN A 482 -25.61 -8.06 15.24
CA ASN A 482 -25.59 -7.01 16.23
C ASN A 482 -24.72 -7.48 17.41
N THR A 483 -23.42 -7.20 17.34
CA THR A 483 -22.46 -7.66 18.35
C THR A 483 -22.62 -6.95 19.68
N LYS A 484 -22.80 -7.71 20.76
CA LYS A 484 -22.83 -7.15 22.13
C LYS A 484 -21.40 -7.07 22.68
N LEU A 485 -20.83 -5.87 22.81
CA LEU A 485 -19.56 -5.71 23.52
C LEU A 485 -19.78 -5.93 25.02
N SER A 486 -19.19 -6.98 25.57
CA SER A 486 -19.33 -7.39 26.98
C SER A 486 -18.84 -6.36 28.02
N ASP A 487 -18.08 -5.35 27.60
CA ASP A 487 -17.35 -4.44 28.50
C ASP A 487 -17.87 -2.98 28.52
N LEU A 488 -18.93 -2.65 27.77
CA LEU A 488 -19.55 -1.32 27.76
C LEU A 488 -21.02 -1.43 28.13
N SER A 489 -21.47 -0.65 29.13
CA SER A 489 -22.83 -0.69 29.68
C SER A 489 -23.92 -0.15 28.74
N THR A 490 -23.64 -0.05 27.45
CA THR A 490 -24.52 0.45 26.39
C THR A 490 -24.53 -0.59 25.28
N GLU A 491 -25.71 -1.08 24.93
CA GLU A 491 -25.88 -1.95 23.76
C GLU A 491 -25.41 -1.18 22.52
N PHE A 492 -24.29 -1.60 21.94
CA PHE A 492 -23.77 -0.99 20.72
C PHE A 492 -24.39 -1.72 19.53
N THR A 493 -25.34 -1.08 18.85
CA THR A 493 -25.93 -1.60 17.62
C THR A 493 -25.28 -0.91 16.43
N PHE A 494 -24.84 -1.70 15.45
CA PHE A 494 -24.40 -1.14 14.17
C PHE A 494 -25.61 -0.62 13.40
N SER A 495 -25.47 0.53 12.72
CA SER A 495 -26.53 1.01 11.83
C SER A 495 -26.70 0.08 10.64
N ALA A 496 -27.90 0.04 10.06
CA ALA A 496 -28.16 -0.74 8.85
C ALA A 496 -27.20 -0.37 7.71
N ALA A 497 -26.83 0.91 7.59
CA ALA A 497 -25.90 1.40 6.58
C ALA A 497 -24.44 0.95 6.84
N THR A 498 -24.00 0.91 8.11
CA THR A 498 -22.71 0.27 8.47
C THR A 498 -22.74 -1.20 8.08
N GLN A 499 -23.77 -1.95 8.46
CA GLN A 499 -23.86 -3.38 8.15
C GLN A 499 -23.88 -3.64 6.63
N ALA A 500 -24.62 -2.83 5.86
CA ALA A 500 -24.62 -2.89 4.40
C ALA A 500 -23.22 -2.65 3.82
N THR A 501 -22.46 -1.70 4.38
CA THR A 501 -21.07 -1.47 3.98
C THR A 501 -20.20 -2.70 4.21
N PHE A 502 -20.28 -3.33 5.38
CA PHE A 502 -19.51 -4.55 5.68
C PHE A 502 -19.91 -5.73 4.79
N ARG A 503 -21.21 -5.88 4.45
CA ARG A 503 -21.69 -6.87 3.46
C ARG A 503 -21.14 -6.60 2.06
N ALA A 504 -21.13 -5.34 1.61
CA ALA A 504 -20.56 -4.96 0.31
C ALA A 504 -19.04 -5.21 0.24
N ARG A 505 -18.32 -4.94 1.34
CA ARG A 505 -16.88 -5.25 1.45
C ARG A 505 -16.61 -6.74 1.55
N LEU A 506 -17.48 -7.52 2.21
CA LEU A 506 -17.44 -8.98 2.16
C LEU A 506 -17.55 -9.48 0.72
N ALA A 507 -18.55 -9.01 -0.04
CA ALA A 507 -18.74 -9.41 -1.43
C ALA A 507 -17.52 -9.08 -2.30
N SER A 508 -16.94 -7.88 -2.13
CA SER A 508 -15.73 -7.46 -2.82
C SER A 508 -14.52 -8.31 -2.45
N CYS A 509 -14.36 -8.62 -1.16
CA CYS A 509 -13.30 -9.49 -0.63
C CYS A 509 -13.41 -10.91 -1.21
N LEU A 510 -14.60 -11.51 -1.19
CA LEU A 510 -14.85 -12.84 -1.73
C LEU A 510 -14.60 -12.89 -3.25
N SER A 511 -14.95 -11.83 -3.97
CA SER A 511 -14.69 -11.72 -5.42
C SER A 511 -13.20 -11.66 -5.74
N GLU A 512 -12.41 -10.96 -4.92
CA GLU A 512 -10.96 -10.91 -5.07
C GLU A 512 -10.34 -12.29 -4.79
N LEU A 513 -10.74 -12.92 -3.68
CA LEU A 513 -10.24 -14.23 -3.27
C LEU A 513 -10.59 -15.34 -4.26
N LEU A 514 -11.74 -15.26 -4.95
CA LEU A 514 -12.13 -16.22 -5.98
C LEU A 514 -11.19 -16.21 -7.21
N GLN A 515 -10.53 -15.07 -7.47
CA GLN A 515 -9.63 -14.90 -8.61
C GLN A 515 -8.20 -15.39 -8.31
N ARG A 516 -7.86 -15.58 -7.03
CA ARG A 516 -6.52 -15.98 -6.58
C ARG A 516 -6.30 -17.49 -6.74
N SER A 517 -5.35 -17.86 -7.60
CA SER A 517 -5.08 -19.26 -7.95
C SER A 517 -4.54 -20.10 -6.79
N GLU A 518 -3.92 -19.44 -5.82
CA GLU A 518 -3.30 -19.99 -4.61
C GLU A 518 -4.32 -20.61 -3.66
N PHE A 519 -5.59 -20.18 -3.73
CA PHE A 519 -6.67 -20.63 -2.85
C PHE A 519 -7.72 -21.47 -3.57
N ARG A 520 -7.39 -22.09 -4.71
CA ARG A 520 -8.33 -22.94 -5.47
C ARG A 520 -8.95 -24.07 -4.65
N ASP A 521 -8.24 -24.59 -3.66
CA ASP A 521 -8.74 -25.65 -2.77
C ASP A 521 -9.66 -25.13 -1.65
N LEU A 522 -9.82 -23.81 -1.52
CA LEU A 522 -10.57 -23.16 -0.45
C LEU A 522 -11.70 -22.29 -1.03
N VAL A 523 -12.95 -22.68 -0.77
CA VAL A 523 -14.12 -21.93 -1.22
C VAL A 523 -14.50 -20.88 -0.17
N TRP A 524 -13.94 -19.67 -0.29
CA TRP A 524 -14.17 -18.59 0.66
C TRP A 524 -15.64 -18.20 0.88
N PRO A 525 -16.50 -18.12 -0.16
CA PRO A 525 -17.94 -17.90 0.04
C PRO A 525 -18.60 -18.93 0.95
N VAL A 526 -18.22 -20.20 0.82
CA VAL A 526 -18.70 -21.29 1.68
C VAL A 526 -18.22 -21.09 3.12
N LYS A 527 -16.95 -20.71 3.33
CA LYS A 527 -16.43 -20.42 4.67
C LYS A 527 -17.19 -19.27 5.34
N ALA A 528 -17.51 -18.20 4.59
CA ALA A 528 -18.31 -17.09 5.11
C ALA A 528 -19.71 -17.56 5.56
N VAL A 529 -20.40 -18.34 4.72
CA VAL A 529 -21.73 -18.89 5.04
C VAL A 529 -21.70 -19.85 6.24
N LEU A 530 -20.70 -20.73 6.31
CA LEU A 530 -20.53 -21.65 7.44
C LEU A 530 -20.19 -20.91 8.74
N LEU A 531 -19.47 -19.80 8.66
CA LEU A 531 -19.21 -18.94 9.82
C LEU A 531 -20.49 -18.23 10.29
N ILE A 532 -21.32 -17.73 9.37
CA ILE A 532 -22.64 -17.17 9.73
C ILE A 532 -23.45 -18.24 10.47
N ARG A 533 -23.49 -19.46 9.95
CA ARG A 533 -24.16 -20.58 10.63
C ARG A 533 -23.60 -20.82 12.03
N GLU A 534 -22.28 -20.93 12.18
CA GLU A 534 -21.63 -21.16 13.48
C GLU A 534 -22.02 -20.08 14.49
N LYS A 535 -22.00 -18.80 14.08
CA LYS A 535 -22.37 -17.68 14.94
C LYS A 535 -23.86 -17.63 15.29
N ARG A 536 -24.74 -18.03 14.37
CA ARG A 536 -26.18 -18.20 14.65
C ARG A 536 -26.42 -19.33 15.65
N ASP A 537 -25.71 -20.46 15.51
CA ASP A 537 -25.80 -21.62 16.42
C ASP A 537 -25.26 -21.29 17.82
N GLU A 538 -24.25 -20.41 17.95
CA GLU A 538 -23.73 -19.94 19.24
C GLU A 538 -24.75 -19.10 20.05
N GLY A 539 -25.67 -18.40 19.37
CA GLY A 539 -26.74 -17.61 19.98
C GLY A 539 -26.30 -16.44 20.87
N LYS A 540 -25.04 -16.00 20.78
CA LYS A 540 -24.49 -14.91 21.61
C LYS A 540 -24.89 -13.52 21.11
N ASP A 541 -24.80 -13.33 19.79
CA ASP A 541 -25.11 -12.08 19.11
C ASP A 541 -26.41 -12.23 18.32
N GLU A 542 -27.19 -11.17 18.24
CA GLU A 542 -28.45 -11.18 17.49
C GLU A 542 -28.14 -11.08 15.99
N PHE A 543 -28.73 -11.97 15.20
CA PHE A 543 -28.61 -11.92 13.74
C PHE A 543 -29.39 -10.70 13.23
N ALA A 544 -28.77 -9.92 12.34
CA ALA A 544 -29.28 -8.60 11.96
C ALA A 544 -30.62 -8.63 11.19
N ILE A 545 -30.96 -9.77 10.59
CA ILE A 545 -32.16 -9.97 9.79
C ILE A 545 -33.04 -11.02 10.46
N SER A 546 -34.34 -10.77 10.56
CA SER A 546 -35.30 -11.77 11.04
C SER A 546 -35.81 -12.63 9.88
N PHE A 547 -35.80 -13.94 10.06
CA PHE A 547 -36.45 -14.89 9.15
C PHE A 547 -37.72 -15.47 9.77
N ASP A 548 -38.68 -15.81 8.91
CA ASP A 548 -39.83 -16.62 9.32
C ASP A 548 -39.44 -18.10 9.48
N SER A 549 -40.36 -18.92 9.98
CA SER A 549 -40.11 -20.35 10.21
C SER A 549 -39.75 -21.10 8.93
N ASP A 550 -40.32 -20.68 7.80
CA ASP A 550 -40.25 -21.43 6.55
C ASP A 550 -38.90 -21.18 5.88
N ILE A 551 -38.43 -19.94 5.88
CA ILE A 551 -37.09 -19.54 5.45
C ILE A 551 -36.02 -20.19 6.35
N GLU A 552 -36.22 -20.22 7.67
CA GLU A 552 -35.28 -20.86 8.61
C GLU A 552 -35.11 -22.35 8.33
N GLU A 553 -36.21 -23.06 8.07
CA GLU A 553 -36.17 -24.48 7.72
C GLU A 553 -35.39 -24.73 6.43
N GLU A 554 -35.58 -23.90 5.41
CA GLU A 554 -34.90 -24.04 4.13
C GLU A 554 -33.41 -23.69 4.22
N VAL A 555 -33.07 -22.59 4.89
CA VAL A 555 -31.68 -22.22 5.22
C VAL A 555 -30.98 -23.38 5.91
N ALA A 556 -31.62 -24.02 6.90
CA ALA A 556 -31.06 -25.16 7.60
C ALA A 556 -30.84 -26.39 6.70
N LYS A 557 -31.71 -26.64 5.70
CA LYS A 557 -31.53 -27.69 4.70
C LYS A 557 -30.35 -27.38 3.78
N VAL A 558 -30.28 -26.17 3.23
CA VAL A 558 -29.21 -25.78 2.30
C VAL A 558 -27.85 -25.73 2.99
N LEU A 559 -27.76 -25.22 4.22
CA LEU A 559 -26.53 -25.26 5.02
C LEU A 559 -26.01 -26.69 5.25
N LYS A 560 -26.89 -27.70 5.34
CA LYS A 560 -26.47 -29.11 5.40
C LYS A 560 -25.93 -29.59 4.06
N ILE A 561 -26.50 -29.14 2.93
CA ILE A 561 -26.02 -29.46 1.59
C ILE A 561 -24.63 -28.85 1.38
N VAL A 562 -24.47 -27.56 1.64
CA VAL A 562 -23.20 -26.84 1.56
C VAL A 562 -22.13 -27.49 2.44
N ALA A 563 -22.43 -27.78 3.71
CA ALA A 563 -21.49 -28.45 4.61
C ALA A 563 -21.12 -29.88 4.15
N ARG A 564 -22.00 -30.56 3.40
CA ARG A 564 -21.71 -31.87 2.80
C ARG A 564 -20.84 -31.73 1.55
N LEU A 565 -21.04 -30.69 0.74
CA LEU A 565 -20.22 -30.39 -0.43
C LEU A 565 -18.81 -29.96 -0.01
N ASP A 566 -18.66 -29.05 0.95
CA ASP A 566 -17.37 -28.60 1.50
C ASP A 566 -16.51 -29.78 2.00
N LYS A 567 -17.13 -30.73 2.70
CA LYS A 567 -16.47 -31.97 3.16
C LYS A 567 -16.01 -32.91 2.05
N LYS A 568 -16.67 -32.88 0.89
CA LYS A 568 -16.26 -33.66 -0.28
C LYS A 568 -15.13 -32.99 -1.06
N SER A 569 -14.93 -31.68 -0.87
CA SER A 569 -13.90 -30.87 -1.53
C SER A 569 -13.96 -31.06 -3.04
N PRO A 570 -15.08 -30.67 -3.69
CA PRO A 570 -15.27 -30.91 -5.12
C PRO A 570 -14.16 -30.25 -5.94
N THR A 571 -13.73 -30.92 -7.00
CA THR A 571 -12.68 -30.40 -7.89
C THR A 571 -13.14 -29.08 -8.52
N VAL A 572 -12.27 -28.08 -8.55
CA VAL A 572 -12.54 -26.78 -9.20
C VAL A 572 -12.96 -27.00 -10.65
N GLY A 573 -14.06 -26.36 -11.04
CA GLY A 573 -14.69 -26.51 -12.36
C GLY A 573 -15.60 -27.73 -12.52
N SER A 574 -15.78 -28.55 -11.47
CA SER A 574 -16.80 -29.61 -11.49
C SER A 574 -18.21 -29.05 -11.26
N ARG A 575 -19.23 -29.75 -11.74
CA ARG A 575 -20.65 -29.39 -11.47
C ARG A 575 -20.93 -29.26 -9.95
N GLN A 576 -20.35 -30.12 -9.11
CA GLN A 576 -20.53 -30.05 -7.65
C GLN A 576 -19.93 -28.78 -7.04
N HIS A 577 -18.76 -28.34 -7.52
CA HIS A 577 -18.15 -27.08 -7.10
C HIS A 577 -19.00 -25.88 -7.53
N ALA A 578 -19.59 -25.94 -8.72
CA ALA A 578 -20.49 -24.90 -9.20
C ALA A 578 -21.75 -24.77 -8.32
N PHE A 579 -22.38 -25.88 -7.93
CA PHE A 579 -23.51 -25.85 -6.98
C PHE A 579 -23.10 -25.34 -5.59
N GLU A 580 -21.92 -25.71 -5.11
CA GLU A 580 -21.38 -25.21 -3.85
C GLU A 580 -21.26 -23.67 -3.85
N LEU A 581 -20.75 -23.09 -4.95
CA LEU A 581 -20.70 -21.65 -5.15
C LEU A 581 -22.12 -21.05 -5.21
N MET A 582 -23.01 -21.56 -6.06
CA MET A 582 -24.37 -21.03 -6.22
C MET A 582 -25.16 -21.02 -4.91
N TYR A 583 -25.15 -22.13 -4.15
CA TYR A 583 -25.81 -22.18 -2.85
C TYR A 583 -25.21 -21.19 -1.85
N SER A 584 -23.89 -21.01 -1.86
CA SER A 584 -23.25 -20.02 -0.98
C SER A 584 -23.64 -18.58 -1.35
N LEU A 585 -23.75 -18.26 -2.64
CA LEU A 585 -24.19 -16.94 -3.11
C LEU A 585 -25.63 -16.65 -2.69
N LEU A 586 -26.56 -17.58 -2.96
CA LEU A 586 -27.97 -17.41 -2.59
C LEU A 586 -28.17 -17.30 -1.08
N LEU A 587 -27.42 -18.09 -0.30
CA LEU A 587 -27.45 -17.95 1.16
C LEU A 587 -26.94 -16.57 1.60
N LEU A 588 -25.88 -16.04 0.98
CA LEU A 588 -25.40 -14.69 1.29
C LEU A 588 -26.44 -13.61 0.91
N GLN A 589 -27.12 -13.74 -0.23
CA GLN A 589 -28.20 -12.82 -0.64
C GLN A 589 -29.39 -12.88 0.33
N LEU A 590 -29.79 -14.08 0.73
CA LEU A 590 -30.84 -14.27 1.73
C LEU A 590 -30.43 -13.68 3.09
N PHE A 591 -29.17 -13.86 3.51
CA PHE A 591 -28.59 -13.22 4.70
C PHE A 591 -28.37 -11.70 4.57
N ASN A 592 -28.55 -11.14 3.37
CA ASN A 592 -28.60 -9.70 3.13
C ASN A 592 -30.05 -9.16 3.10
N GLY A 593 -31.06 -10.04 3.15
CA GLY A 593 -32.47 -9.68 3.13
C GLY A 593 -33.08 -9.55 1.74
N GLU A 594 -32.43 -10.10 0.71
CA GLU A 594 -32.96 -10.14 -0.64
C GLU A 594 -34.11 -11.17 -0.71
N SER A 595 -35.33 -10.70 -1.00
CA SER A 595 -36.56 -11.52 -0.97
C SER A 595 -36.63 -12.56 -2.10
N ASP A 596 -36.09 -12.21 -3.26
CA ASP A 596 -36.06 -13.07 -4.46
C ASP A 596 -35.08 -14.25 -4.33
N ALA A 597 -34.14 -14.19 -3.39
CA ALA A 597 -33.16 -15.24 -3.16
C ALA A 597 -33.81 -16.57 -2.74
N MET A 598 -34.98 -16.54 -2.08
CA MET A 598 -35.68 -17.75 -1.65
C MET A 598 -36.26 -18.53 -2.82
N ASP A 599 -36.87 -17.84 -3.78
CA ASP A 599 -37.45 -18.49 -4.97
C ASP A 599 -36.33 -19.09 -5.84
N MET A 600 -35.26 -18.33 -6.07
CA MET A 600 -34.06 -18.82 -6.77
C MET A 600 -33.41 -20.03 -6.07
N LEU A 601 -33.51 -20.12 -4.74
CA LEU A 601 -32.99 -21.25 -3.96
C LEU A 601 -33.79 -22.52 -4.20
N GLN A 602 -35.11 -22.41 -4.33
CA GLN A 602 -35.99 -23.54 -4.64
C GLN A 602 -35.71 -24.06 -6.06
N ASP A 603 -35.57 -23.17 -7.04
CA ASP A 603 -35.21 -23.51 -8.41
C ASP A 603 -33.83 -24.19 -8.47
N LEU A 604 -32.84 -23.66 -7.75
CA LEU A 604 -31.53 -24.29 -7.66
C LEU A 604 -31.60 -25.68 -7.01
N HIS A 605 -32.52 -25.91 -6.07
CA HIS A 605 -32.74 -27.24 -5.49
C HIS A 605 -33.23 -28.23 -6.53
N LEU A 606 -34.21 -27.85 -7.34
CA LEU A 606 -34.73 -28.68 -8.44
C LEU A 606 -33.61 -29.07 -9.42
N VAL A 607 -32.79 -28.10 -9.82
CA VAL A 607 -31.64 -28.33 -10.70
C VAL A 607 -30.60 -29.24 -10.03
N PHE A 608 -30.26 -28.99 -8.77
CA PHE A 608 -29.27 -29.81 -8.03
C PHE A 608 -29.71 -31.26 -7.87
N GLU A 609 -31.00 -31.52 -7.63
CA GLU A 609 -31.53 -32.87 -7.49
C GLU A 609 -31.38 -33.69 -8.77
N LYS A 610 -31.57 -33.05 -9.93
CA LYS A 610 -31.52 -33.69 -11.25
C LYS A 610 -30.10 -33.86 -11.79
N ILE A 611 -29.32 -32.77 -11.84
CA ILE A 611 -28.01 -32.75 -12.54
C ILE A 611 -26.81 -32.58 -11.60
N GLY A 612 -27.04 -32.33 -10.30
CA GLY A 612 -26.00 -32.05 -9.31
C GLY A 612 -25.61 -33.22 -8.40
N LYS A 613 -26.48 -34.22 -8.22
CA LYS A 613 -26.17 -35.44 -7.46
C LYS A 613 -25.26 -36.36 -8.28
N ASP A 614 -24.16 -36.81 -7.69
CA ASP A 614 -23.22 -37.75 -8.29
C ASP A 614 -23.94 -39.06 -8.69
N THR A 615 -24.31 -39.21 -9.96
CA THR A 615 -25.20 -40.27 -10.48
C THR A 615 -24.57 -41.68 -10.48
N GLY A 616 -23.36 -41.83 -9.93
CA GLY A 616 -22.59 -43.08 -9.97
C GLY A 616 -23.09 -44.22 -9.06
N LYS A 617 -23.94 -43.97 -8.05
CA LYS A 617 -24.36 -45.02 -7.08
C LYS A 617 -25.87 -45.34 -7.06
N ASP A 618 -26.76 -44.42 -7.44
CA ASP A 618 -28.21 -44.66 -7.33
C ASP A 618 -28.88 -45.27 -8.57
N LYS A 619 -28.22 -45.25 -9.75
CA LYS A 619 -28.66 -46.03 -10.93
C LYS A 619 -28.77 -47.55 -10.67
N LYS A 620 -28.18 -48.08 -9.58
CA LYS A 620 -28.35 -49.49 -9.16
C LYS A 620 -29.63 -49.76 -8.39
N LYS A 621 -30.19 -48.78 -7.66
CA LYS A 621 -31.45 -48.97 -6.92
C LYS A 621 -32.67 -48.79 -7.83
N GLU A 622 -32.59 -47.89 -8.80
CA GLU A 622 -33.68 -47.63 -9.75
C GLU A 622 -33.86 -48.77 -10.76
N LYS A 623 -32.75 -49.39 -11.21
CA LYS A 623 -32.77 -50.64 -12.00
C LYS A 623 -33.44 -51.82 -11.28
N HIS A 624 -33.49 -51.82 -9.95
CA HIS A 624 -34.20 -52.86 -9.19
C HIS A 624 -35.71 -52.60 -9.07
N ARG A 625 -36.18 -51.36 -9.23
CA ARG A 625 -37.60 -51.00 -9.18
C ARG A 625 -38.28 -51.16 -10.54
N HIS A 626 -37.58 -50.87 -11.64
CA HIS A 626 -38.11 -51.01 -13.01
C HIS A 626 -38.06 -52.44 -13.59
N LYS A 627 -37.47 -53.43 -12.89
CA LYS A 627 -37.48 -54.84 -13.35
C LYS A 627 -38.86 -55.53 -13.20
N ARG A 628 -39.89 -54.86 -12.68
CA ARG A 628 -41.22 -55.45 -12.45
C ARG A 628 -42.34 -54.99 -13.40
N GLN A 629 -42.07 -54.06 -14.30
CA GLN A 629 -42.98 -53.71 -15.40
C GLN A 629 -42.13 -53.56 -16.66
N LYS A 630 -42.07 -54.63 -17.46
CA LYS A 630 -41.39 -54.63 -18.74
C LYS A 630 -42.35 -55.17 -19.80
N GLN A 631 -43.14 -54.27 -20.36
CA GLN A 631 -43.71 -54.38 -21.70
C GLN A 631 -44.32 -53.02 -22.07
N ASP A 632 -43.48 -52.11 -22.55
CA ASP A 632 -43.65 -51.40 -23.84
C ASP A 632 -42.79 -50.13 -23.88
N HIS A 633 -42.23 -49.90 -25.08
CA HIS A 633 -41.62 -48.68 -25.60
C HIS A 633 -40.16 -48.29 -25.25
N ASP A 634 -39.33 -48.28 -26.31
CA ASP A 634 -38.01 -47.65 -26.46
C ASP A 634 -38.05 -46.10 -26.34
N HIS A 635 -38.79 -45.53 -25.38
CA HIS A 635 -39.00 -44.06 -25.25
C HIS A 635 -38.33 -43.43 -24.02
N ASP A 636 -37.69 -44.21 -23.15
CA ASP A 636 -37.13 -43.71 -21.87
C ASP A 636 -35.84 -42.89 -22.00
N HIS A 637 -35.07 -43.01 -23.10
CA HIS A 637 -33.78 -42.31 -23.21
C HIS A 637 -33.93 -40.83 -23.65
N ASP A 638 -34.95 -40.52 -24.45
CA ASP A 638 -35.23 -39.14 -24.89
C ASP A 638 -35.77 -38.28 -23.73
N HIS A 639 -36.50 -38.89 -22.79
CA HIS A 639 -37.09 -38.19 -21.64
C HIS A 639 -36.04 -37.75 -20.61
N ASP A 640 -34.98 -38.54 -20.39
CA ASP A 640 -33.89 -38.20 -19.47
C ASP A 640 -33.05 -37.01 -20.02
N ASP A 641 -32.83 -36.97 -21.34
CA ASP A 641 -32.06 -35.90 -22.01
C ASP A 641 -32.88 -34.59 -22.09
N GLU A 642 -34.20 -34.66 -22.31
CA GLU A 642 -35.10 -33.50 -22.23
C GLU A 642 -35.15 -32.91 -20.82
N GLU A 643 -35.19 -33.74 -19.78
CA GLU A 643 -35.19 -33.27 -18.39
C GLU A 643 -33.86 -32.63 -17.96
N GLU A 644 -32.71 -33.15 -18.43
CA GLU A 644 -31.40 -32.53 -18.21
C GLU A 644 -31.35 -31.15 -18.88
N GLN A 645 -31.85 -31.04 -20.12
CA GLN A 645 -31.86 -29.78 -20.86
C GLN A 645 -32.78 -28.73 -20.24
N ASN A 646 -33.97 -29.12 -19.76
CA ASN A 646 -34.87 -28.23 -19.01
C ASN A 646 -34.21 -27.72 -17.71
N SER A 647 -33.41 -28.57 -17.05
CA SER A 647 -32.69 -28.17 -15.84
C SER A 647 -31.55 -27.18 -16.12
N LEU A 648 -30.92 -27.29 -17.30
CA LEU A 648 -29.90 -26.35 -17.76
C LEU A 648 -30.50 -25.00 -18.15
N GLU A 649 -31.69 -24.99 -18.74
CA GLU A 649 -32.44 -23.75 -19.03
C GLU A 649 -32.73 -22.98 -17.73
N ILE A 650 -33.31 -23.63 -16.72
CA ILE A 650 -33.53 -23.03 -15.39
C ILE A 650 -32.22 -22.51 -14.80
N LEU A 651 -31.11 -23.25 -14.94
CA LEU A 651 -29.80 -22.80 -14.46
C LEU A 651 -29.32 -21.54 -15.19
N ILE A 652 -29.53 -21.41 -16.50
CA ILE A 652 -29.19 -20.20 -17.24
C ILE A 652 -30.04 -19.03 -16.79
N GLU A 653 -31.35 -19.20 -16.60
CA GLU A 653 -32.23 -18.14 -16.09
C GLU A 653 -31.78 -17.65 -14.70
N LEU A 654 -31.39 -18.57 -13.81
CA LEU A 654 -30.80 -18.20 -12.51
C LEU A 654 -29.49 -17.40 -12.66
N LEU A 655 -28.61 -17.79 -13.58
CA LEU A 655 -27.37 -17.07 -13.85
C LEU A 655 -27.64 -15.68 -14.45
N LEU A 656 -28.64 -15.56 -15.31
CA LEU A 656 -29.09 -14.27 -15.88
C LEU A 656 -29.65 -13.38 -14.78
N GLY A 657 -30.47 -13.91 -13.87
CA GLY A 657 -30.95 -13.18 -12.69
C GLY A 657 -29.81 -12.63 -11.81
N PHE A 658 -28.72 -13.39 -11.65
CA PHE A 658 -27.52 -12.90 -10.96
C PHE A 658 -26.75 -11.84 -11.74
N LEU A 659 -26.69 -11.96 -13.07
CA LEU A 659 -26.03 -11.00 -13.94
C LEU A 659 -26.82 -9.71 -14.13
N ALA A 660 -28.14 -9.72 -13.89
CA ALA A 660 -28.99 -8.53 -13.88
C ALA A 660 -28.60 -7.57 -12.76
N LYS A 661 -28.29 -8.10 -11.57
CA LYS A 661 -27.95 -7.32 -10.37
C LYS A 661 -26.53 -6.71 -10.46
N PRO A 662 -26.27 -5.50 -9.94
CA PRO A 662 -24.94 -4.88 -9.95
C PRO A 662 -23.98 -5.48 -8.91
N SER A 663 -23.74 -6.79 -8.96
CA SER A 663 -22.86 -7.51 -8.03
C SER A 663 -21.65 -8.11 -8.75
N VAL A 664 -20.45 -7.63 -8.38
CA VAL A 664 -19.18 -8.16 -8.92
C VAL A 664 -18.97 -9.61 -8.50
N LEU A 665 -19.31 -9.96 -7.25
CA LEU A 665 -19.25 -11.33 -6.76
C LEU A 665 -20.16 -12.25 -7.56
N ALA A 666 -21.42 -11.84 -7.75
CA ALA A 666 -22.39 -12.62 -8.52
C ALA A 666 -21.90 -12.82 -9.96
N LYS A 667 -21.41 -11.76 -10.62
CA LYS A 667 -20.81 -11.85 -11.96
C LYS A 667 -19.67 -12.88 -12.03
N LYS A 668 -18.68 -12.80 -11.13
CA LYS A 668 -17.51 -13.70 -11.14
C LYS A 668 -17.89 -15.15 -10.79
N MET A 669 -18.83 -15.34 -9.87
CA MET A 669 -19.37 -16.67 -9.54
C MET A 669 -20.16 -17.25 -10.70
N SER A 670 -21.03 -16.46 -11.36
CA SER A 670 -21.78 -16.88 -12.54
C SER A 670 -20.86 -17.32 -13.68
N GLN A 671 -19.78 -16.60 -13.94
CA GLN A 671 -18.76 -17.01 -14.93
C GLN A 671 -18.08 -18.33 -14.57
N THR A 672 -17.76 -18.52 -13.29
CA THR A 672 -17.10 -19.75 -12.79
C THR A 672 -18.04 -20.94 -12.87
N VAL A 673 -19.32 -20.74 -12.53
CA VAL A 673 -20.39 -21.74 -12.62
C VAL A 673 -20.65 -22.10 -14.07
N PHE A 674 -20.85 -21.10 -14.94
CA PHE A 674 -21.14 -21.29 -16.36
C PHE A 674 -20.07 -22.13 -17.08
N ARG A 675 -18.78 -21.91 -16.77
CA ARG A 675 -17.68 -22.76 -17.30
C ARG A 675 -17.86 -24.26 -17.06
N SER A 676 -18.53 -24.64 -15.99
CA SER A 676 -18.74 -26.05 -15.62
C SER A 676 -19.86 -26.73 -16.42
N PHE A 677 -20.72 -25.94 -17.09
CA PHE A 677 -21.90 -26.40 -17.82
C PHE A 677 -21.91 -25.99 -19.30
N ALA A 678 -21.02 -25.08 -19.72
CA ALA A 678 -21.01 -24.50 -21.07
C ALA A 678 -20.99 -25.56 -22.20
N ASP A 679 -20.23 -26.64 -22.04
CA ASP A 679 -20.14 -27.69 -23.08
C ASP A 679 -21.37 -28.60 -23.15
N SER A 680 -22.28 -28.53 -22.16
CA SER A 680 -23.52 -29.32 -22.10
C SER A 680 -24.75 -28.54 -22.55
N LEU A 681 -24.60 -27.28 -22.99
CA LEU A 681 -25.71 -26.40 -23.30
C LEU A 681 -26.40 -26.78 -24.62
N GLY A 682 -27.67 -27.15 -24.58
CA GLY A 682 -28.52 -27.31 -25.78
C GLY A 682 -29.17 -26.00 -26.24
N GLY A 683 -29.94 -26.08 -27.34
CA GLY A 683 -30.49 -24.93 -28.06
C GLY A 683 -31.38 -23.98 -27.23
N ALA A 684 -32.36 -24.50 -26.49
CA ALA A 684 -33.28 -23.67 -25.71
C ALA A 684 -32.56 -22.79 -24.66
N ALA A 685 -31.60 -23.38 -23.93
CA ALA A 685 -30.82 -22.65 -22.93
C ALA A 685 -29.84 -21.65 -23.57
N LEU A 686 -29.39 -21.89 -24.81
CA LEU A 686 -28.61 -20.93 -25.59
C LEU A 686 -29.50 -19.77 -26.08
N ASP A 687 -30.74 -20.04 -26.48
CA ASP A 687 -31.70 -19.01 -26.90
C ASP A 687 -32.02 -18.04 -25.75
N SER A 688 -32.23 -18.54 -24.52
CA SER A 688 -32.33 -17.71 -23.31
C SER A 688 -31.13 -16.78 -23.11
N LEU A 689 -29.91 -17.27 -23.38
CA LEU A 689 -28.69 -16.47 -23.25
C LEU A 689 -28.55 -15.42 -24.38
N LEU A 690 -29.11 -15.68 -25.57
CA LEU A 690 -29.02 -14.81 -26.74
C LEU A 690 -30.12 -13.76 -26.80
N HIS A 691 -31.33 -14.07 -26.30
CA HIS A 691 -32.49 -13.18 -26.36
C HIS A 691 -32.22 -11.77 -25.82
N PRO A 692 -31.56 -11.59 -24.64
CA PRO A 692 -31.32 -10.26 -24.10
C PRO A 692 -30.42 -9.34 -24.95
N LEU A 693 -29.60 -9.90 -25.85
CA LEU A 693 -28.78 -9.10 -26.76
C LEU A 693 -29.62 -8.36 -27.81
N THR A 694 -30.80 -8.90 -28.12
CA THR A 694 -31.69 -8.40 -29.19
C THR A 694 -32.67 -7.34 -28.74
N VAL A 695 -32.89 -7.23 -27.42
CA VAL A 695 -33.75 -6.24 -26.75
C VAL A 695 -33.14 -4.83 -26.84
N ASP A 696 -33.98 -3.80 -26.93
CA ASP A 696 -33.53 -2.42 -27.10
C ASP A 696 -32.95 -1.80 -25.81
N GLU A 697 -31.98 -0.88 -25.96
CA GLU A 697 -31.26 -0.24 -24.84
C GLU A 697 -32.03 0.98 -24.30
N ASN A 698 -33.27 0.78 -23.89
CA ASN A 698 -34.16 1.82 -23.41
C ASN A 698 -34.96 1.33 -22.18
N GLN A 699 -35.85 2.19 -21.67
CA GLN A 699 -36.68 1.87 -20.51
C GLN A 699 -37.64 0.70 -20.80
N ASP A 700 -38.14 0.59 -22.03
CA ASP A 700 -39.02 -0.51 -22.43
C ASP A 700 -38.28 -1.85 -22.49
N GLY A 701 -37.03 -1.86 -22.96
CA GLY A 701 -36.17 -3.03 -22.94
C GLY A 701 -35.71 -3.41 -21.54
N GLN A 702 -35.54 -2.43 -20.64
CA GLN A 702 -35.31 -2.73 -19.23
C GLN A 702 -36.55 -3.41 -18.60
N ARG A 703 -37.76 -2.96 -18.97
CA ARG A 703 -39.01 -3.59 -18.53
C ARG A 703 -39.16 -5.01 -19.06
N GLU A 704 -38.87 -5.23 -20.34
CA GLU A 704 -38.90 -6.57 -20.97
C GLU A 704 -37.92 -7.55 -20.33
N LEU A 705 -36.75 -7.09 -19.86
CA LEU A 705 -35.70 -7.97 -19.31
C LEU A 705 -35.80 -8.24 -17.82
N PHE A 706 -36.46 -7.37 -17.05
CA PHE A 706 -36.41 -7.42 -15.58
C PHE A 706 -37.78 -7.35 -14.90
N ASP A 707 -38.89 -7.42 -15.66
CA ASP A 707 -40.27 -7.44 -15.14
C ASP A 707 -40.52 -6.40 -14.03
N ILE A 708 -40.13 -5.14 -14.30
CA ILE A 708 -40.34 -4.03 -13.36
C ILE A 708 -41.83 -3.65 -13.37
N GLU A 709 -42.60 -4.07 -12.37
CA GLU A 709 -44.00 -3.67 -12.16
C GLU A 709 -44.09 -2.18 -11.77
N ASP A 710 -44.93 -1.40 -12.47
CA ASP A 710 -45.22 -0.01 -12.13
C ASP A 710 -46.22 0.05 -10.94
N GLU A 711 -45.83 0.61 -9.80
CA GLU A 711 -46.77 1.14 -8.79
C GLU A 711 -47.29 2.54 -9.13
N ASP A 712 -46.84 3.16 -10.23
CA ASP A 712 -47.09 4.59 -10.55
C ASP A 712 -47.76 4.85 -11.92
N GLU A 713 -48.57 3.92 -12.45
CA GLU A 713 -49.48 4.23 -13.57
C GLU A 713 -50.73 4.99 -13.08
N ALA A 714 -50.58 6.29 -12.79
CA ALA A 714 -51.71 7.20 -12.65
C ALA A 714 -51.39 8.59 -13.20
N MET A 715 -51.35 8.72 -14.53
CA MET A 715 -51.86 9.86 -15.31
C MET A 715 -51.31 9.81 -16.74
N ASP A 716 -51.86 8.91 -17.56
CA ASP A 716 -51.95 9.14 -19.00
C ASP A 716 -53.32 9.75 -19.29
N ASP A 717 -53.39 11.08 -19.35
CA ASP A 717 -54.22 11.80 -20.32
C ASP A 717 -53.87 13.30 -20.29
N ILE A 718 -53.29 13.79 -21.39
CA ILE A 718 -53.57 15.07 -22.07
C ILE A 718 -52.31 15.54 -22.82
N GLY A 719 -52.38 15.48 -24.16
CA GLY A 719 -51.76 16.50 -25.02
C GLY A 719 -50.51 16.09 -25.80
N SER A 720 -50.71 15.34 -26.88
CA SER A 720 -49.82 15.31 -28.05
C SER A 720 -49.64 16.71 -28.64
N SER A 721 -48.39 17.16 -28.78
CA SER A 721 -47.96 18.08 -29.85
C SER A 721 -46.49 17.85 -30.20
N ASP A 722 -46.29 17.51 -31.47
CA ASP A 722 -45.05 17.24 -32.20
C ASP A 722 -44.02 18.39 -32.25
N GLU A 723 -42.81 17.99 -32.65
CA GLU A 723 -41.71 18.74 -33.32
C GLU A 723 -40.80 19.63 -32.44
N ASP A 724 -39.60 19.11 -32.10
CA ASP A 724 -38.36 19.46 -32.80
C ASP A 724 -37.18 18.57 -32.32
N ASP A 725 -36.60 17.81 -33.26
CA ASP A 725 -35.23 17.29 -33.20
C ASP A 725 -34.28 18.48 -33.42
N GLU A 726 -33.38 18.76 -32.47
CA GLU A 726 -31.99 19.16 -32.70
C GLU A 726 -31.28 19.33 -31.33
N ASP A 727 -30.00 18.93 -31.28
CA ASP A 727 -29.05 18.98 -30.16
C ASP A 727 -28.99 17.76 -29.21
N GLU A 728 -28.63 16.59 -29.77
CA GLU A 728 -27.86 15.58 -29.03
C GLU A 728 -26.44 16.12 -28.78
N GLU A 729 -26.27 16.92 -27.72
CA GLU A 729 -24.94 17.17 -27.16
C GLU A 729 -24.47 15.94 -26.37
N ASP A 730 -23.40 15.33 -26.90
CA ASP A 730 -22.62 14.25 -26.32
C ASP A 730 -22.25 14.53 -24.86
N SER A 731 -22.91 13.83 -23.95
CA SER A 731 -22.39 13.65 -22.60
C SER A 731 -21.39 12.50 -22.65
N ASP A 732 -20.11 12.83 -22.75
CA ASP A 732 -18.99 11.92 -22.51
C ASP A 732 -19.05 11.47 -21.03
N VAL A 733 -19.76 10.36 -20.77
CA VAL A 733 -19.89 9.79 -19.43
C VAL A 733 -18.66 8.93 -19.19
N GLU A 734 -17.83 9.40 -18.26
CA GLU A 734 -16.68 8.68 -17.72
C GLU A 734 -17.06 7.24 -17.38
N VAL A 735 -16.46 6.31 -18.11
CA VAL A 735 -16.33 4.93 -17.66
C VAL A 735 -15.46 4.97 -16.42
N ILE A 736 -15.98 4.47 -15.30
CA ILE A 736 -15.17 4.16 -14.12
C ILE A 736 -14.17 3.08 -14.57
N ASP A 737 -12.98 3.52 -14.98
CA ASP A 737 -11.89 2.64 -15.36
C ASP A 737 -11.48 1.84 -14.12
N ALA A 738 -11.61 0.52 -14.24
CA ALA A 738 -10.93 -0.40 -13.35
C ALA A 738 -9.45 -0.35 -13.73
N GLU A 739 -8.64 0.20 -12.83
CA GLU A 739 -7.18 0.33 -12.92
C GLU A 739 -6.51 -0.86 -13.63
N GLU A 740 -5.96 -0.62 -14.83
CA GLU A 740 -4.85 -1.39 -15.40
C GLU A 740 -3.66 -0.43 -15.60
N ASP A 741 -2.61 -0.65 -14.81
CA ASP A 741 -1.29 0.00 -14.89
C ASP A 741 -0.61 -0.31 -16.22
N ASP A 742 -0.12 0.72 -16.92
CA ASP A 742 1.05 0.60 -17.80
C ASP A 742 1.94 1.85 -17.65
N GLU A 743 3.13 1.65 -17.06
CA GLU A 743 4.21 2.63 -16.95
C GLU A 743 4.97 2.76 -18.28
N GLU A 744 5.11 3.97 -18.86
CA GLU A 744 6.32 4.37 -19.59
C GLU A 744 6.63 5.88 -19.39
N ASN A 745 7.89 6.17 -19.02
CA ASN A 745 8.51 7.49 -18.87
C ASN A 745 8.81 8.15 -20.24
N ASP A 746 8.74 9.49 -20.37
CA ASP A 746 9.92 10.40 -20.35
C ASP A 746 9.60 11.85 -20.82
N ASP A 747 10.16 12.80 -20.05
CA ASP A 747 10.84 14.06 -20.40
C ASP A 747 10.11 15.37 -20.84
N ASP A 748 10.13 16.32 -19.89
CA ASP A 748 10.59 17.73 -19.94
C ASP A 748 10.19 18.71 -21.07
N SER A 749 9.61 19.86 -20.65
CA SER A 749 10.19 21.20 -20.88
C SER A 749 9.45 22.31 -20.12
N ASP A 750 10.19 23.00 -19.26
CA ASP A 750 9.91 24.28 -18.59
C ASP A 750 9.48 25.42 -19.52
N SER A 751 8.68 26.35 -18.99
CA SER A 751 8.94 27.81 -19.06
C SER A 751 8.00 28.59 -18.13
N SER A 752 8.60 29.22 -17.13
CA SER A 752 8.07 30.19 -16.16
C SER A 752 7.52 31.49 -16.76
N GLU A 753 6.56 32.12 -16.07
CA GLU A 753 6.61 33.54 -15.68
C GLU A 753 5.60 33.81 -14.54
N ASP A 754 6.13 34.40 -13.44
CA ASP A 754 5.40 34.89 -12.27
C ASP A 754 4.66 36.20 -12.60
N ASP A 755 3.50 36.41 -12.00
CA ASP A 755 3.11 37.72 -11.44
C ASP A 755 2.05 37.49 -10.32
N ASP A 756 2.39 37.96 -9.13
CA ASP A 756 1.55 37.98 -7.92
C ASP A 756 0.45 39.05 -8.05
N GLU A 757 -0.80 38.72 -7.75
CA GLU A 757 -1.78 39.67 -7.18
C GLU A 757 -2.88 38.89 -6.42
N ASP A 758 -3.19 39.35 -5.21
CA ASP A 758 -4.16 38.79 -4.28
C ASP A 758 -5.58 38.77 -4.88
N GLU A 759 -6.25 37.60 -4.91
CA GLU A 759 -7.68 37.49 -5.21
C GLU A 759 -8.44 36.89 -4.02
N ASP A 760 -9.28 37.76 -3.45
CA ASP A 760 -10.38 37.46 -2.55
C ASP A 760 -11.40 36.51 -3.21
N GLU A 761 -12.12 35.76 -2.37
CA GLU A 761 -13.17 34.78 -2.65
C GLU A 761 -13.95 35.01 -3.98
N GLU A 762 -13.77 34.11 -4.96
CA GLU A 762 -14.60 34.05 -6.17
C GLU A 762 -16.06 33.68 -5.81
N ASP A 763 -16.96 34.64 -6.01
CA ASP A 763 -18.38 34.43 -6.22
C ASP A 763 -18.60 33.53 -7.45
N THR A 764 -18.94 32.25 -7.22
CA THR A 764 -19.46 31.41 -8.30
C THR A 764 -20.79 31.97 -8.79
N PRO A 765 -21.02 32.15 -10.11
CA PRO A 765 -22.32 32.57 -10.63
C PRO A 765 -23.36 31.53 -10.22
N LEU A 766 -24.32 31.96 -9.39
CA LEU A 766 -25.47 31.16 -9.02
C LEU A 766 -26.17 30.63 -10.29
N ASP A 767 -26.33 29.31 -10.38
CA ASP A 767 -26.92 28.60 -11.50
C ASP A 767 -28.30 29.20 -11.84
N GLU A 768 -28.69 29.22 -13.12
CA GLU A 768 -29.93 29.84 -13.60
C GLU A 768 -31.21 29.28 -12.91
N GLU A 769 -31.13 28.07 -12.36
CA GLU A 769 -32.17 27.45 -11.52
C GLU A 769 -32.23 28.00 -10.09
N THR A 770 -31.09 28.36 -9.49
CA THR A 770 -31.04 28.94 -8.14
C THR A 770 -31.55 30.38 -8.12
N ILE A 771 -31.35 31.13 -9.20
CA ILE A 771 -31.91 32.47 -9.42
C ILE A 771 -33.44 32.39 -9.54
N LYS A 772 -33.97 31.41 -10.27
CA LYS A 772 -35.43 31.17 -10.35
C LYS A 772 -36.03 30.74 -9.02
N LEU A 773 -35.30 29.97 -8.21
CA LEU A 773 -35.72 29.56 -6.87
C LEU A 773 -35.75 30.75 -5.90
N HIS A 774 -34.73 31.61 -5.91
CA HIS A 774 -34.70 32.83 -5.12
C HIS A 774 -35.81 33.81 -5.53
N ALA A 775 -36.10 33.93 -6.82
CA ALA A 775 -37.19 34.75 -7.33
C ALA A 775 -38.57 34.22 -6.87
N ALA A 776 -38.80 32.90 -6.93
CA ALA A 776 -40.04 32.28 -6.50
C ALA A 776 -40.23 32.34 -4.97
N LEU A 777 -39.15 32.23 -4.18
CA LEU A 777 -39.16 32.40 -2.73
C LEU A 777 -39.43 33.87 -2.34
N ALA A 778 -38.84 34.83 -3.04
CA ALA A 778 -39.07 36.25 -2.82
C ALA A 778 -40.52 36.67 -3.17
N GLU A 779 -41.09 36.10 -4.25
CA GLU A 779 -42.49 36.30 -4.63
C GLU A 779 -43.46 35.70 -3.59
N ALA A 780 -43.14 34.53 -3.03
CA ALA A 780 -43.93 33.88 -1.99
C ALA A 780 -43.85 34.58 -0.62
N LEU A 781 -42.70 35.20 -0.29
CA LEU A 781 -42.46 35.95 0.96
C LEU A 781 -42.78 37.45 0.85
N GLY A 782 -43.15 37.94 -0.33
CA GLY A 782 -43.52 39.34 -0.56
C GLY A 782 -42.39 40.36 -0.36
N THR A 783 -41.13 39.93 -0.43
CA THR A 783 -39.95 40.82 -0.29
C THR A 783 -39.33 41.10 -1.66
N SER A 784 -38.78 42.31 -1.84
CA SER A 784 -38.37 42.83 -3.15
C SER A 784 -37.27 41.99 -3.83
N THR A 785 -37.46 41.74 -5.12
CA THR A 785 -36.61 40.97 -6.04
C THR A 785 -35.42 41.76 -6.57
N ASP A 786 -34.35 41.93 -5.79
CA ASP A 786 -33.06 42.36 -6.32
C ASP A 786 -31.89 41.61 -5.64
N PRO A 787 -31.18 40.71 -6.34
CA PRO A 787 -30.09 39.92 -5.75
C PRO A 787 -28.83 40.72 -5.42
N ASN A 788 -28.71 42.00 -5.83
CA ASN A 788 -27.47 42.78 -5.76
C ASN A 788 -27.58 44.12 -5.00
N ALA A 789 -28.56 44.28 -4.11
CA ALA A 789 -28.70 45.52 -3.33
C ALA A 789 -27.95 45.45 -1.98
N ASP A 790 -26.78 46.08 -1.92
CA ASP A 790 -26.05 46.36 -0.68
C ASP A 790 -26.76 47.40 0.20
N GLY A 791 -27.02 47.05 1.46
CA GLY A 791 -27.10 48.02 2.55
C GLY A 791 -28.47 48.29 3.21
N ASN A 792 -28.50 47.95 4.51
CA ASN A 792 -29.06 48.69 5.64
C ASN A 792 -30.55 48.51 6.03
N ASP A 793 -30.72 47.68 7.06
CA ASP A 793 -31.53 47.88 8.29
C ASP A 793 -32.99 48.38 8.17
N SER A 794 -33.93 47.50 8.51
CA SER A 794 -35.12 47.88 9.28
C SER A 794 -35.76 46.65 9.92
N ASP A 795 -35.63 46.56 11.24
CA ASP A 795 -36.45 45.72 12.12
C ASP A 795 -37.93 45.84 11.77
N SER A 796 -38.57 44.73 11.42
CA SER A 796 -40.01 44.53 11.61
C SER A 796 -40.27 43.08 12.02
N ASP A 797 -40.30 42.87 13.34
CA ASP A 797 -40.95 41.71 13.97
C ASP A 797 -42.45 41.72 13.62
N GLU A 798 -42.82 41.13 12.48
CA GLU A 798 -44.17 40.60 12.28
C GLU A 798 -44.10 39.09 12.50
N SER A 799 -44.61 38.65 13.65
CA SER A 799 -44.79 37.25 14.01
C SER A 799 -45.65 36.55 12.94
N MET A 800 -45.03 35.68 12.14
CA MET A 800 -45.70 34.86 11.14
C MET A 800 -46.78 33.99 11.80
N ASP A 801 -47.98 34.00 11.23
CA ASP A 801 -49.13 33.22 11.69
C ASP A 801 -48.93 31.73 11.38
N ASP A 802 -49.31 30.83 12.31
CA ASP A 802 -49.01 29.38 12.25
C ASP A 802 -49.51 28.74 10.93
N ASP A 803 -50.61 29.24 10.38
CA ASP A 803 -51.20 28.74 9.12
C ASP A 803 -50.34 29.07 7.88
N GLN A 804 -49.53 30.14 7.92
CA GLN A 804 -48.59 30.47 6.84
C GLN A 804 -47.32 29.62 6.88
N MET A 805 -46.88 29.19 8.07
CA MET A 805 -45.75 28.26 8.21
C MET A 805 -46.11 26.86 7.68
N PHE A 806 -47.35 26.41 7.85
CA PHE A 806 -47.85 25.15 7.26
C PHE A 806 -47.91 25.18 5.73
N LEU A 807 -48.30 26.31 5.13
CA LEU A 807 -48.35 26.46 3.67
C LEU A 807 -46.94 26.52 3.04
N ILE A 808 -45.98 27.15 3.72
CA ILE A 808 -44.58 27.20 3.28
C ILE A 808 -43.92 25.82 3.43
N ASP A 809 -44.21 25.08 4.51
CA ASP A 809 -43.71 23.71 4.70
C ASP A 809 -44.34 22.72 3.71
N GLU A 810 -45.62 22.90 3.34
CA GLU A 810 -46.26 22.09 2.29
C GLU A 810 -45.62 22.32 0.91
N GLN A 811 -45.29 23.58 0.58
CA GLN A 811 -44.61 23.92 -0.68
C GLN A 811 -43.13 23.49 -0.70
N LEU A 812 -42.39 23.66 0.41
CA LEU A 812 -41.04 23.12 0.56
C LEU A 812 -41.07 21.59 0.47
N SER A 813 -42.05 20.92 1.08
CA SER A 813 -42.19 19.46 0.97
C SER A 813 -42.46 19.00 -0.46
N LYS A 814 -43.22 19.78 -1.26
CA LYS A 814 -43.46 19.48 -2.69
C LYS A 814 -42.19 19.68 -3.53
N ILE A 815 -41.42 20.73 -3.27
CA ILE A 815 -40.14 21.01 -3.94
C ILE A 815 -39.07 19.97 -3.55
N PHE A 816 -39.00 19.57 -2.27
CA PHE A 816 -38.09 18.53 -1.79
C PHE A 816 -38.52 17.11 -2.21
N LYS A 817 -39.83 16.85 -2.37
CA LYS A 817 -40.33 15.60 -2.99
C LYS A 817 -39.97 15.52 -4.47
N GLN A 818 -40.03 16.64 -5.20
CA GLN A 818 -39.56 16.72 -6.59
C GLN A 818 -38.04 16.56 -6.71
N ARG A 819 -37.25 16.99 -5.71
CA ARG A 819 -35.79 16.73 -5.64
C ARG A 819 -35.40 15.29 -5.23
N LYS A 820 -36.27 14.54 -4.56
CA LYS A 820 -36.01 13.14 -4.16
C LYS A 820 -36.40 12.11 -5.23
N ALA A 821 -37.22 12.49 -6.21
CA ALA A 821 -37.49 11.65 -7.38
C ALA A 821 -36.39 11.88 -8.43
N PRO A 822 -35.71 10.83 -8.94
CA PRO A 822 -34.69 11.01 -9.97
C PRO A 822 -35.33 11.62 -11.23
N ASN A 823 -34.68 12.62 -11.82
CA ASN A 823 -35.17 13.30 -13.02
C ASN A 823 -35.45 12.28 -14.14
N LYS A 824 -36.52 12.44 -14.94
CA LYS A 824 -36.85 11.50 -16.04
C LYS A 824 -35.66 11.25 -16.99
N LYS A 825 -34.76 12.23 -17.18
CA LYS A 825 -33.52 12.09 -17.95
C LYS A 825 -32.49 11.16 -17.27
N GLN A 826 -32.33 11.25 -15.95
CA GLN A 826 -31.45 10.36 -15.18
C GLN A 826 -32.01 8.93 -15.11
N GLN A 827 -33.32 8.76 -14.95
CA GLN A 827 -33.96 7.44 -14.97
C GLN A 827 -33.76 6.73 -16.33
N LYS A 828 -33.95 7.46 -17.44
CA LYS A 828 -33.68 6.92 -18.79
C LYS A 828 -32.20 6.57 -18.99
N ALA A 829 -31.28 7.39 -18.47
CA ALA A 829 -29.84 7.11 -18.54
C ALA A 829 -29.47 5.86 -17.71
N SER A 830 -29.96 5.75 -16.47
CA SER A 830 -29.70 4.58 -15.61
C SER A 830 -30.32 3.29 -16.15
N ALA A 831 -31.50 3.41 -16.78
CA ALA A 831 -32.16 2.29 -17.46
C ALA A 831 -31.30 1.75 -18.60
N LYS A 832 -30.85 2.64 -19.48
CA LYS A 832 -29.93 2.33 -20.57
C LYS A 832 -28.63 1.71 -20.05
N GLU A 833 -28.03 2.27 -19.02
CA GLU A 833 -26.80 1.76 -18.41
C GLU A 833 -26.97 0.34 -17.85
N THR A 834 -28.11 0.06 -17.20
CA THR A 834 -28.41 -1.26 -16.64
C THR A 834 -28.50 -2.32 -17.74
N VAL A 835 -29.22 -2.04 -18.82
CA VAL A 835 -29.35 -2.94 -19.98
C VAL A 835 -28.00 -3.15 -20.67
N VAL A 836 -27.23 -2.08 -20.88
CA VAL A 836 -25.88 -2.14 -21.47
C VAL A 836 -24.94 -3.01 -20.64
N ASN A 837 -24.92 -2.80 -19.31
CA ASN A 837 -24.11 -3.59 -18.39
C ASN A 837 -24.51 -5.07 -18.40
N PHE A 838 -25.81 -5.36 -18.48
CA PHE A 838 -26.32 -6.72 -18.59
C PHE A 838 -25.87 -7.39 -19.90
N LYS A 839 -26.01 -6.72 -21.04
CA LYS A 839 -25.53 -7.21 -22.34
C LYS A 839 -24.03 -7.51 -22.33
N ASN A 840 -23.21 -6.62 -21.78
CA ASN A 840 -21.77 -6.86 -21.64
C ASN A 840 -21.46 -8.12 -20.82
N ARG A 841 -22.18 -8.33 -19.71
CA ARG A 841 -22.02 -9.54 -18.87
C ARG A 841 -22.41 -10.82 -19.60
N ILE A 842 -23.47 -10.77 -20.42
CA ILE A 842 -23.88 -11.89 -21.28
C ILE A 842 -22.84 -12.18 -22.35
N LEU A 843 -22.29 -11.15 -23.00
CA LEU A 843 -21.22 -11.30 -23.99
C LEU A 843 -19.98 -11.97 -23.38
N GLU A 844 -19.64 -11.67 -22.13
CA GLU A 844 -18.56 -12.37 -21.41
C GLU A 844 -18.87 -13.88 -21.19
N LEU A 845 -20.13 -14.25 -20.90
CA LEU A 845 -20.54 -15.66 -20.86
C LEU A 845 -20.47 -16.33 -22.24
N LEU A 846 -20.92 -15.64 -23.29
CA LEU A 846 -20.85 -16.15 -24.66
C LEU A 846 -19.41 -16.34 -25.13
N GLU A 847 -18.49 -15.46 -24.72
CA GLU A 847 -17.07 -15.63 -24.99
C GLU A 847 -16.53 -16.90 -24.32
N ILE A 848 -16.95 -17.21 -23.10
CA ILE A 848 -16.63 -18.48 -22.42
C ILE A 848 -17.19 -19.67 -23.20
N TYR A 849 -18.47 -19.61 -23.61
CA TYR A 849 -19.15 -20.68 -24.35
C TYR A 849 -18.45 -21.01 -25.67
N VAL A 850 -18.15 -19.97 -26.45
CA VAL A 850 -17.53 -20.08 -27.77
C VAL A 850 -16.10 -20.64 -27.70
N LYS A 851 -15.35 -20.34 -26.63
CA LYS A 851 -14.01 -20.87 -26.38
C LYS A 851 -13.99 -22.32 -25.88
N GLY A 852 -15.13 -22.85 -25.41
CA GLY A 852 -15.27 -24.24 -24.95
C GLY A 852 -15.08 -25.28 -26.06
N ASP A 853 -15.08 -26.57 -25.71
CA ASP A 853 -14.89 -27.67 -26.67
C ASP A 853 -16.22 -28.17 -27.27
N GLY A 854 -17.36 -27.51 -26.98
CA GLY A 854 -18.70 -27.83 -27.51
C GLY A 854 -18.83 -27.82 -29.06
N ARG A 855 -19.96 -28.38 -29.56
CA ARG A 855 -20.24 -28.58 -30.99
C ARG A 855 -20.19 -27.28 -31.79
N SER A 856 -19.62 -27.35 -32.99
CA SER A 856 -19.53 -26.18 -33.90
C SER A 856 -20.88 -25.67 -34.37
N ASP A 857 -21.88 -26.55 -34.45
CA ASP A 857 -23.20 -26.28 -35.03
C ASP A 857 -23.98 -25.29 -34.16
N ASP A 858 -24.02 -25.52 -32.85
CA ASP A 858 -24.76 -24.69 -31.91
C ASP A 858 -24.07 -23.32 -31.71
N LYS A 859 -22.74 -23.30 -31.72
CA LYS A 859 -21.94 -22.07 -31.60
C LYS A 859 -22.15 -21.08 -32.75
N VAL A 860 -22.56 -21.55 -33.93
CA VAL A 860 -22.85 -20.67 -35.07
C VAL A 860 -24.13 -19.85 -34.86
N MET A 861 -25.05 -20.30 -34.00
CA MET A 861 -26.26 -19.55 -33.65
C MET A 861 -25.98 -18.25 -32.91
N VAL A 862 -24.83 -18.15 -32.23
CA VAL A 862 -24.36 -16.94 -31.54
C VAL A 862 -24.06 -15.79 -32.51
N ILE A 863 -23.77 -16.10 -33.78
CA ILE A 863 -23.25 -15.12 -34.73
C ILE A 863 -24.25 -14.00 -35.01
N VAL A 864 -25.49 -14.35 -35.37
CA VAL A 864 -26.48 -13.37 -35.83
C VAL A 864 -26.91 -12.44 -34.68
N PRO A 865 -27.27 -12.93 -33.48
CA PRO A 865 -27.61 -12.05 -32.37
C PRO A 865 -26.47 -11.10 -31.96
N CYS A 866 -25.21 -11.55 -32.01
CA CYS A 866 -24.07 -10.67 -31.77
C CYS A 866 -23.93 -9.57 -32.84
N LEU A 867 -24.14 -9.89 -34.13
CA LEU A 867 -24.12 -8.89 -35.20
C LEU A 867 -25.27 -7.89 -35.06
N GLU A 868 -26.48 -8.35 -34.76
CA GLU A 868 -27.63 -7.49 -34.51
C GLU A 868 -27.38 -6.55 -33.32
N ALA A 869 -26.83 -7.07 -32.21
CA ALA A 869 -26.45 -6.26 -31.05
C ALA A 869 -25.41 -5.20 -31.42
N MET A 870 -24.37 -5.56 -32.17
CA MET A 870 -23.33 -4.61 -32.63
C MET A 870 -23.90 -3.47 -33.50
N ARG A 871 -24.94 -3.73 -34.28
CA ARG A 871 -25.58 -2.73 -35.14
C ARG A 871 -26.56 -1.85 -34.37
N LYS A 872 -27.40 -2.44 -33.52
CA LYS A 872 -28.44 -1.74 -32.76
C LYS A 872 -27.86 -0.89 -31.62
N THR A 873 -26.72 -1.28 -31.04
CA THR A 873 -26.12 -0.58 -29.91
C THR A 873 -25.45 0.75 -30.32
N SER A 874 -25.67 1.77 -29.50
CA SER A 874 -24.91 3.03 -29.54
C SER A 874 -23.62 2.94 -28.71
N ASN A 875 -23.54 1.98 -27.78
CA ASN A 875 -22.43 1.87 -26.84
C ASN A 875 -21.24 1.10 -27.44
N GLN A 876 -20.04 1.69 -27.37
CA GLN A 876 -18.82 1.11 -27.92
C GLN A 876 -18.37 -0.18 -27.20
N SER A 877 -18.65 -0.33 -25.89
CA SER A 877 -18.26 -1.51 -25.12
C SER A 877 -19.00 -2.77 -25.55
N VAL A 878 -20.33 -2.69 -25.74
CA VAL A 878 -21.17 -3.80 -26.23
C VAL A 878 -20.70 -4.24 -27.62
N ARG A 879 -20.40 -3.25 -28.48
CA ARG A 879 -19.89 -3.50 -29.83
C ARG A 879 -18.54 -4.22 -29.82
N SER A 880 -17.60 -3.74 -29.01
CA SER A 880 -16.25 -4.33 -28.87
C SER A 880 -16.31 -5.74 -28.28
N ASN A 881 -17.11 -5.96 -27.23
CA ASN A 881 -17.28 -7.26 -26.59
C ASN A 881 -17.94 -8.28 -27.54
N ALA A 882 -18.98 -7.89 -28.28
CA ALA A 882 -19.59 -8.74 -29.29
C ALA A 882 -18.62 -9.06 -30.43
N HIS A 883 -17.80 -8.08 -30.86
CA HIS A 883 -16.71 -8.35 -31.80
C HIS A 883 -15.70 -9.37 -31.23
N SER A 884 -15.34 -9.27 -29.94
CA SER A 884 -14.45 -10.22 -29.27
C SER A 884 -15.01 -11.64 -29.26
N VAL A 885 -16.31 -11.82 -28.94
CA VAL A 885 -17.00 -13.12 -28.99
C VAL A 885 -16.89 -13.74 -30.39
N LEU A 886 -17.23 -12.97 -31.44
CA LEU A 886 -17.17 -13.44 -32.83
C LEU A 886 -15.73 -13.74 -33.28
N LYS A 887 -14.77 -12.93 -32.85
CA LYS A 887 -13.35 -13.15 -33.11
C LYS A 887 -12.85 -14.39 -32.38
N ALA A 888 -13.30 -14.67 -31.16
CA ALA A 888 -12.99 -15.90 -30.43
C ALA A 888 -13.56 -17.12 -31.18
N LEU A 889 -14.78 -17.06 -31.68
CA LEU A 889 -15.43 -18.13 -32.45
C LEU A 889 -14.66 -18.45 -33.73
N THR A 890 -14.32 -17.42 -34.50
CA THR A 890 -13.64 -17.60 -35.78
C THR A 890 -12.17 -18.04 -35.62
N ASN A 891 -11.59 -17.93 -34.42
CA ASN A 891 -10.21 -18.31 -34.12
C ASN A 891 -10.06 -19.58 -33.28
N SER A 892 -11.07 -20.01 -32.51
CA SER A 892 -11.01 -21.17 -31.61
C SER A 892 -10.64 -22.48 -32.32
N ASN A 893 -10.98 -22.60 -33.61
CA ASN A 893 -10.64 -23.76 -34.45
C ASN A 893 -9.25 -23.69 -35.14
N LYS A 894 -8.43 -22.66 -34.88
CA LYS A 894 -7.04 -22.56 -35.37
C LYS A 894 -6.01 -23.21 -34.41
N LYS A 895 -6.39 -24.24 -33.64
CA LYS A 895 -5.40 -25.01 -32.86
C LYS A 895 -4.29 -25.47 -33.82
N LYS A 896 -3.08 -24.96 -33.60
CA LYS A 896 -1.86 -25.33 -34.32
C LYS A 896 -1.72 -26.85 -34.27
N VAL A 897 -1.82 -27.50 -35.42
CA VAL A 897 -1.24 -28.83 -35.62
C VAL A 897 0.26 -28.67 -35.38
N ASN A 898 0.73 -28.97 -34.17
CA ASN A 898 2.15 -29.13 -33.90
C ASN A 898 2.65 -30.30 -34.74
N ALA A 899 3.76 -30.10 -35.46
CA ALA A 899 4.30 -31.03 -36.43
C ALA A 899 4.88 -32.34 -35.85
N LYS A 900 4.44 -32.80 -34.66
CA LYS A 900 4.93 -34.00 -33.98
C LYS A 900 3.90 -35.11 -33.80
N ASP A 901 2.60 -34.82 -33.87
CA ASP A 901 1.54 -35.83 -33.66
C ASP A 901 0.92 -36.25 -34.99
N LYS A 902 1.74 -36.83 -35.88
CA LYS A 902 1.31 -37.27 -37.21
C LYS A 902 1.08 -38.76 -37.37
N GLU A 903 1.25 -39.57 -36.32
CA GLU A 903 1.23 -41.04 -36.48
C GLU A 903 0.21 -41.80 -35.61
N GLU A 904 -0.54 -41.16 -34.72
CA GLU A 904 -1.55 -41.86 -33.91
C GLU A 904 -2.86 -41.08 -33.79
N GLU A 905 -3.53 -40.80 -34.90
CA GLU A 905 -4.99 -40.55 -34.88
C GLU A 905 -5.59 -40.76 -36.28
N SER A 906 -5.84 -42.03 -36.63
CA SER A 906 -6.78 -42.40 -37.67
C SER A 906 -8.19 -42.53 -37.09
N LYS A 907 -8.67 -41.46 -36.44
CA LYS A 907 -10.08 -41.19 -36.27
C LYS A 907 -10.33 -39.83 -36.91
N GLU A 908 -11.07 -39.85 -38.00
CA GLU A 908 -11.50 -38.67 -38.74
C GLU A 908 -12.02 -37.62 -37.76
N THR A 909 -11.28 -36.52 -37.61
CA THR A 909 -11.82 -35.31 -37.01
C THR A 909 -12.93 -34.85 -37.95
N GLU A 910 -14.19 -34.87 -37.51
CA GLU A 910 -15.32 -34.30 -38.25
C GLU A 910 -15.05 -32.80 -38.42
N ILE A 911 -14.47 -32.40 -39.55
CA ILE A 911 -14.13 -31.00 -39.86
C ILE A 911 -15.37 -30.19 -40.30
N GLY A 912 -16.57 -30.76 -40.16
CA GLY A 912 -17.80 -30.26 -40.77
C GLY A 912 -19.00 -30.15 -39.84
N PHE A 913 -19.91 -29.22 -40.17
CA PHE A 913 -21.20 -29.12 -39.50
C PHE A 913 -22.02 -30.40 -39.68
N SER A 914 -22.62 -30.89 -38.61
CA SER A 914 -23.55 -32.03 -38.63
C SER A 914 -24.85 -31.70 -39.38
N GLN A 915 -25.29 -30.44 -39.31
CA GLN A 915 -26.40 -29.88 -40.07
C GLN A 915 -25.95 -28.74 -41.01
N PRO A 916 -25.38 -29.05 -42.18
CA PRO A 916 -24.81 -28.04 -43.08
C PRO A 916 -25.87 -27.11 -43.69
N GLU A 917 -27.12 -27.55 -43.87
CA GLU A 917 -28.23 -26.70 -44.30
C GLU A 917 -28.54 -25.59 -43.28
N SER A 918 -28.56 -25.92 -41.99
CA SER A 918 -28.80 -24.95 -40.91
C SER A 918 -27.69 -23.88 -40.87
N ALA A 919 -26.42 -24.31 -40.96
CA ALA A 919 -25.30 -23.38 -41.08
C ALA A 919 -25.37 -22.50 -42.34
N PHE A 920 -25.90 -23.01 -43.46
CA PHE A 920 -26.12 -22.21 -44.66
C PHE A 920 -27.25 -21.17 -44.49
N GLU A 921 -28.30 -21.49 -43.73
CA GLU A 921 -29.32 -20.48 -43.38
C GLU A 921 -28.72 -19.38 -42.49
N VAL A 922 -27.86 -19.72 -41.52
CA VAL A 922 -27.13 -18.70 -40.74
C VAL A 922 -26.23 -17.84 -41.65
N LEU A 923 -25.58 -18.44 -42.66
CA LEU A 923 -24.81 -17.69 -43.64
C LEU A 923 -25.68 -16.69 -44.42
N LYS A 924 -26.91 -17.06 -44.81
CA LYS A 924 -27.85 -16.12 -45.45
C LYS A 924 -28.24 -14.98 -44.50
N LEU A 925 -28.46 -15.28 -43.22
CA LEU A 925 -28.78 -14.26 -42.21
C LEU A 925 -27.61 -13.28 -42.00
N ILE A 926 -26.36 -13.74 -42.01
CA ILE A 926 -25.18 -12.85 -41.96
C ILE A 926 -25.17 -11.92 -43.19
N HIS A 927 -25.48 -12.46 -44.37
CA HIS A 927 -25.53 -11.67 -45.59
C HIS A 927 -26.68 -10.67 -45.57
N SER A 928 -27.88 -11.03 -45.10
CA SER A 928 -28.99 -10.07 -44.95
C SER A 928 -28.65 -8.99 -43.93
N GLU A 929 -28.01 -9.34 -42.82
CA GLU A 929 -27.59 -8.37 -41.80
C GLU A 929 -26.51 -7.41 -42.35
N SER A 930 -25.60 -7.91 -43.18
CA SER A 930 -24.63 -7.08 -43.90
C SER A 930 -25.25 -6.11 -44.90
N THR A 931 -26.55 -6.21 -45.23
CA THR A 931 -27.23 -5.24 -46.11
C THR A 931 -27.93 -4.10 -45.36
N ARG A 932 -28.10 -4.21 -44.03
CA ARG A 932 -28.79 -3.22 -43.19
C ARG A 932 -28.04 -1.88 -43.14
N SER A 933 -28.76 -0.77 -43.00
CA SER A 933 -28.20 0.57 -42.81
C SER A 933 -27.60 0.75 -41.40
N ASN A 934 -26.76 1.77 -41.19
CA ASN A 934 -26.06 2.09 -39.92
C ASN A 934 -25.02 1.04 -39.49
N GLN A 935 -24.04 0.76 -40.36
CA GLN A 935 -22.95 -0.18 -40.04
C GLN A 935 -21.71 0.53 -39.53
N TYR A 936 -21.32 0.19 -38.30
CA TYR A 936 -20.00 0.52 -37.78
C TYR A 936 -18.92 -0.33 -38.45
N ARG A 937 -17.68 0.18 -38.47
CA ARG A 937 -16.53 -0.51 -39.08
C ARG A 937 -16.30 -1.91 -38.49
N GLU A 938 -16.44 -2.04 -37.18
CA GLU A 938 -16.30 -3.31 -36.45
C GLU A 938 -17.39 -4.31 -36.84
N HIS A 939 -18.64 -3.86 -36.96
CA HIS A 939 -19.77 -4.69 -37.40
C HIS A 939 -19.51 -5.26 -38.81
N ALA A 940 -19.12 -4.41 -39.75
CA ALA A 940 -18.82 -4.84 -41.11
C ALA A 940 -17.65 -5.85 -41.18
N ALA A 941 -16.62 -5.65 -40.35
CA ALA A 941 -15.51 -6.60 -40.23
C ALA A 941 -15.97 -7.93 -39.65
N SER A 942 -16.83 -7.92 -38.61
CA SER A 942 -17.45 -9.12 -38.02
C SER A 942 -18.31 -9.88 -39.04
N CYS A 943 -19.15 -9.20 -39.83
CA CYS A 943 -19.94 -9.83 -40.89
C CYS A 943 -19.05 -10.58 -41.89
N SER A 944 -17.97 -9.92 -42.34
CA SER A 944 -17.00 -10.53 -43.26
C SER A 944 -16.33 -11.76 -42.67
N GLN A 945 -15.80 -11.65 -41.44
CA GLN A 945 -15.09 -12.73 -40.76
C GLN A 945 -15.99 -13.93 -40.47
N SER A 946 -17.21 -13.69 -39.97
CA SER A 946 -18.19 -14.74 -39.66
C SER A 946 -18.72 -15.42 -40.92
N SER A 947 -19.00 -14.65 -41.98
CA SER A 947 -19.43 -15.21 -43.27
C SER A 947 -18.34 -16.11 -43.88
N LEU A 948 -17.08 -15.67 -43.82
CA LEU A 948 -15.94 -16.47 -44.25
C LEU A 948 -15.74 -17.73 -43.40
N TYR A 949 -15.97 -17.64 -42.10
CA TYR A 949 -15.84 -18.78 -41.18
C TYR A 949 -16.80 -19.91 -41.54
N ILE A 950 -18.11 -19.61 -41.67
CA ILE A 950 -19.11 -20.61 -42.07
C ILE A 950 -18.80 -21.15 -43.48
N SER A 951 -18.46 -20.26 -44.42
CA SER A 951 -18.13 -20.64 -45.80
C SER A 951 -16.94 -21.61 -45.87
N LYS A 952 -15.90 -21.38 -45.07
CA LYS A 952 -14.74 -22.26 -44.95
C LYS A 952 -15.12 -23.65 -44.47
N HIS A 953 -15.94 -23.74 -43.42
CA HIS A 953 -16.35 -25.01 -42.84
C HIS A 953 -17.29 -25.79 -43.77
N LEU A 954 -18.32 -25.15 -44.36
CA LEU A 954 -19.21 -25.81 -45.31
C LEU A 954 -18.48 -26.39 -46.53
N ILE A 955 -17.54 -25.62 -47.10
CA ILE A 955 -16.76 -26.07 -48.26
C ILE A 955 -15.75 -27.15 -47.89
N ALA A 956 -15.19 -27.09 -46.67
CA ALA A 956 -14.32 -28.15 -46.16
C ALA A 956 -15.07 -29.47 -45.97
N SER A 957 -16.33 -29.43 -45.52
CA SER A 957 -17.19 -30.61 -45.41
C SER A 957 -17.57 -31.18 -46.78
N ASN A 958 -18.06 -30.32 -47.69
CA ASN A 958 -18.53 -30.74 -49.00
C ASN A 958 -18.32 -29.65 -50.05
N LYS A 959 -17.55 -29.98 -51.08
CA LYS A 959 -17.22 -29.07 -52.18
C LYS A 959 -18.45 -28.64 -53.00
N SER A 960 -19.58 -29.34 -52.92
CA SER A 960 -20.82 -28.94 -53.61
C SER A 960 -21.40 -27.61 -53.13
N TRP A 961 -21.05 -27.16 -51.92
CA TRP A 961 -21.49 -25.88 -51.38
C TRP A 961 -20.88 -24.66 -52.09
N ILE A 962 -19.81 -24.83 -52.86
CA ILE A 962 -19.12 -23.73 -53.57
C ILE A 962 -20.10 -22.98 -54.46
N GLU A 963 -20.94 -23.66 -55.23
CA GLU A 963 -21.89 -23.02 -56.15
C GLU A 963 -22.93 -22.20 -55.38
N LYS A 964 -23.51 -22.77 -54.32
CA LYS A 964 -24.52 -22.09 -53.49
C LYS A 964 -23.95 -20.87 -52.76
N ILE A 965 -22.76 -21.00 -52.16
CA ILE A 965 -22.09 -19.90 -51.44
C ILE A 965 -21.67 -18.79 -52.41
N THR A 966 -21.08 -19.15 -53.57
CA THR A 966 -20.73 -18.16 -54.60
C THR A 966 -21.98 -17.47 -55.14
N GLY A 967 -23.07 -18.24 -55.29
CA GLY A 967 -24.40 -17.73 -55.64
C GLY A 967 -24.89 -16.66 -54.67
N LEU A 968 -24.85 -16.93 -53.37
CA LEU A 968 -25.23 -16.00 -52.31
C LEU A 968 -24.37 -14.72 -52.33
N TYR A 969 -23.04 -14.85 -52.37
CA TYR A 969 -22.13 -13.71 -52.38
C TYR A 969 -22.33 -12.79 -53.59
N PHE A 970 -22.33 -13.34 -54.80
CA PHE A 970 -22.25 -12.53 -56.02
C PHE A 970 -23.60 -12.28 -56.68
N THR A 971 -24.53 -13.23 -56.60
CA THR A 971 -25.82 -13.14 -57.32
C THR A 971 -26.89 -12.49 -56.46
N GLU A 972 -26.84 -12.68 -55.14
CA GLU A 972 -27.80 -12.08 -54.21
C GLU A 972 -27.21 -10.81 -53.59
N THR A 973 -26.12 -10.92 -52.83
CA THR A 973 -25.59 -9.80 -52.04
C THR A 973 -24.89 -8.74 -52.90
N MET A 974 -24.00 -9.12 -53.83
CA MET A 974 -23.30 -8.15 -54.68
C MET A 974 -24.24 -7.45 -55.69
N VAL A 975 -25.22 -8.18 -56.24
CA VAL A 975 -26.26 -7.57 -57.10
C VAL A 975 -27.07 -6.55 -56.31
N ASN A 976 -27.51 -6.89 -55.10
CA ASN A 976 -28.23 -5.96 -54.23
C ASN A 976 -27.35 -4.74 -53.90
N TRP A 977 -26.08 -4.93 -53.55
CA TRP A 977 -25.12 -3.85 -53.30
C TRP A 977 -24.91 -2.92 -54.50
N MET A 978 -24.86 -3.46 -55.73
CA MET A 978 -24.71 -2.65 -56.95
C MET A 978 -26.00 -1.96 -57.41
N THR A 979 -27.19 -2.46 -57.01
CA THR A 979 -28.49 -1.98 -57.50
C THR A 979 -29.25 -1.13 -56.48
N SER A 980 -28.97 -1.27 -55.19
CA SER A 980 -29.60 -0.53 -54.10
C SER A 980 -28.62 0.47 -53.49
N ALA A 981 -28.86 1.77 -53.72
CA ALA A 981 -28.09 2.85 -53.09
C ALA A 981 -28.22 2.89 -51.56
N LYS A 982 -29.17 2.15 -50.97
CA LYS A 982 -29.40 2.04 -49.52
C LYS A 982 -28.76 0.78 -48.90
N SER A 983 -28.05 -0.03 -49.68
CA SER A 983 -27.34 -1.21 -49.15
C SER A 983 -26.18 -0.78 -48.27
N GLY A 984 -26.17 -1.18 -46.99
CA GLY A 984 -25.09 -0.88 -46.06
C GLY A 984 -23.82 -1.73 -46.25
N THR A 985 -23.83 -2.70 -47.17
CA THR A 985 -22.76 -3.69 -47.33
C THR A 985 -21.41 -3.05 -47.67
N GLN A 986 -20.38 -3.39 -46.89
CA GLN A 986 -19.02 -2.90 -47.13
C GLN A 986 -18.28 -3.76 -48.17
N PRO A 987 -17.44 -3.15 -49.04
CA PRO A 987 -16.66 -3.87 -50.05
C PRO A 987 -15.78 -4.99 -49.48
N ALA A 988 -15.36 -4.85 -48.22
CA ALA A 988 -14.55 -5.81 -47.48
C ALA A 988 -15.12 -7.25 -47.52
N LEU A 989 -16.45 -7.39 -47.42
CA LEU A 989 -17.13 -8.69 -47.48
C LEU A 989 -16.77 -9.47 -48.75
N PHE A 990 -16.73 -8.78 -49.90
CA PHE A 990 -16.41 -9.40 -51.19
C PHE A 990 -14.91 -9.58 -51.36
N THR A 991 -14.09 -8.58 -51.00
CA THR A 991 -12.64 -8.65 -51.18
C THR A 991 -12.04 -9.75 -50.33
N ASP A 992 -12.53 -9.95 -49.11
CA ASP A 992 -12.03 -10.99 -48.21
C ASP A 992 -12.41 -12.39 -48.73
N PHE A 993 -13.64 -12.56 -49.25
CA PHE A 993 -14.08 -13.80 -49.90
C PHE A 993 -13.24 -14.12 -51.14
N VAL A 994 -13.02 -13.16 -52.04
CA VAL A 994 -12.18 -13.36 -53.24
C VAL A 994 -10.74 -13.67 -52.86
N THR A 995 -10.20 -12.97 -51.87
CA THR A 995 -8.84 -13.20 -51.37
C THR A 995 -8.73 -14.62 -50.83
N TRP A 996 -9.66 -15.06 -49.98
CA TRP A 996 -9.70 -16.43 -49.49
C TRP A 996 -9.90 -17.46 -50.62
N ALA A 997 -10.83 -17.24 -51.54
CA ALA A 997 -11.09 -18.13 -52.67
C ALA A 997 -9.82 -18.34 -53.53
N SER A 998 -8.99 -17.30 -53.68
CA SER A 998 -7.70 -17.40 -54.37
C SER A 998 -6.72 -18.36 -53.67
N THR A 999 -6.76 -18.45 -52.34
CA THR A 999 -5.87 -19.34 -51.55
C THR A 999 -6.26 -20.81 -51.69
N ILE A 1000 -7.56 -21.12 -51.73
CA ILE A 1000 -8.06 -22.50 -51.84
C ILE A 1000 -8.14 -23.01 -53.29
N ARG A 1001 -8.08 -22.11 -54.28
CA ARG A 1001 -8.17 -22.46 -55.71
C ARG A 1001 -7.22 -23.59 -56.10
N LYS A 1002 -5.98 -23.59 -55.56
CA LYS A 1002 -4.96 -24.61 -55.86
C LYS A 1002 -5.28 -25.98 -55.22
N SER A 1003 -5.85 -26.01 -54.01
CA SER A 1003 -6.21 -27.26 -53.31
C SER A 1003 -7.48 -27.89 -53.86
N LEU A 1004 -8.39 -27.09 -54.42
CA LEU A 1004 -9.61 -27.58 -55.07
C LEU A 1004 -9.34 -28.24 -56.43
N THR A 1005 -8.28 -27.85 -57.14
CA THR A 1005 -7.92 -28.36 -58.47
C THR A 1005 -7.03 -29.60 -58.51
N SER A 1006 -6.53 -30.11 -57.37
CA SER A 1006 -5.50 -31.17 -57.36
C SER A 1006 -6.00 -32.63 -57.42
N THR A 1007 -7.25 -32.90 -57.76
CA THR A 1007 -7.76 -34.26 -57.99
C THR A 1007 -8.24 -34.44 -59.43
N ALA A 1008 -7.29 -34.60 -60.36
CA ALA A 1008 -7.46 -35.27 -61.65
C ALA A 1008 -6.10 -35.48 -62.32
N ALA A 1009 -5.33 -36.50 -61.90
CA ALA A 1009 -4.22 -37.02 -62.70
C ALA A 1009 -3.99 -38.52 -62.41
N THR A 1010 -4.72 -39.33 -63.19
CA THR A 1010 -4.26 -40.56 -63.85
C THR A 1010 -3.51 -41.63 -63.05
N THR A 1011 -4.22 -42.74 -62.88
CA THR A 1011 -3.72 -44.12 -62.68
C THR A 1011 -2.49 -44.45 -63.54
N PRO A 1012 -1.49 -45.16 -62.98
CA PRO A 1012 -0.75 -46.14 -63.76
C PRO A 1012 -0.83 -47.54 -63.12
N ILE A 1013 -1.28 -48.51 -63.92
CA ILE A 1013 -1.21 -49.94 -63.62
C ILE A 1013 -0.02 -50.55 -64.37
N LYS A 1014 0.70 -51.43 -63.66
CA LYS A 1014 1.65 -52.49 -64.11
C LYS A 1014 3.07 -52.07 -64.55
N GLY A 1015 4.01 -52.16 -63.60
CA GLY A 1015 4.80 -53.38 -63.34
C GLY A 1015 5.99 -53.70 -64.25
N ALA A 1016 7.19 -53.76 -63.66
CA ALA A 1016 8.19 -54.82 -63.87
C ALA A 1016 9.46 -54.59 -63.03
N GLY A 1017 9.88 -55.62 -62.27
CA GLY A 1017 11.29 -56.05 -62.21
C GLY A 1017 12.29 -55.30 -61.33
N GLU A 1018 12.34 -55.68 -60.06
CA GLU A 1018 13.51 -56.28 -59.37
C GLU A 1018 14.94 -55.98 -59.93
N LYS A 1019 15.82 -55.37 -59.10
CA LYS A 1019 17.05 -55.98 -58.52
C LYS A 1019 18.17 -54.99 -58.15
N VAL A 1020 18.61 -55.11 -56.89
CA VAL A 1020 20.00 -55.26 -56.42
C VAL A 1020 20.90 -54.00 -56.34
N GLU A 1021 21.00 -53.52 -55.10
CA GLU A 1021 22.20 -53.44 -54.25
C GLU A 1021 23.54 -52.79 -54.72
N VAL A 1022 23.87 -51.69 -54.02
CA VAL A 1022 24.97 -51.55 -53.02
C VAL A 1022 26.41 -51.18 -53.44
N ASN A 1023 26.82 -50.04 -52.85
CA ASN A 1023 28.11 -49.61 -52.27
C ASN A 1023 29.24 -48.98 -53.10
N GLY A 1024 29.72 -47.83 -52.58
CA GLY A 1024 31.07 -47.33 -52.85
C GLY A 1024 31.46 -45.96 -52.25
N LYS A 1025 31.47 -45.85 -50.90
CA LYS A 1025 32.28 -44.98 -50.00
C LYS A 1025 33.12 -43.80 -50.55
N GLY A 1026 33.13 -42.67 -49.81
CA GLY A 1026 34.33 -41.82 -49.69
C GLY A 1026 34.20 -40.37 -49.16
N THR A 1027 34.12 -40.21 -47.82
CA THR A 1027 34.81 -39.20 -46.97
C THR A 1027 35.20 -37.79 -47.48
N GLY A 1028 34.90 -36.73 -46.71
CA GLY A 1028 35.68 -35.48 -46.76
C GLY A 1028 35.08 -34.25 -46.04
N LYS A 1029 35.75 -33.79 -44.98
CA LYS A 1029 35.40 -32.68 -44.06
C LYS A 1029 35.69 -31.26 -44.62
N SER A 1030 35.01 -30.27 -44.00
CA SER A 1030 35.57 -29.02 -43.41
C SER A 1030 35.76 -27.75 -44.28
N ASN A 1031 35.04 -26.66 -43.94
CA ASN A 1031 35.48 -25.43 -43.18
C ASN A 1031 34.53 -24.25 -43.51
N LYS A 1032 33.79 -23.65 -42.57
CA LYS A 1032 34.13 -22.62 -41.53
C LYS A 1032 34.28 -21.17 -42.02
N LYS A 1033 33.56 -20.30 -41.28
CA LYS A 1033 33.89 -18.92 -40.80
C LYS A 1033 33.71 -17.78 -41.80
N ARG A 1034 33.14 -16.62 -41.44
CA ARG A 1034 33.19 -15.76 -40.22
C ARG A 1034 31.94 -14.84 -40.27
N LYS A 1035 31.10 -14.55 -39.26
CA LYS A 1035 31.27 -14.03 -37.88
C LYS A 1035 32.02 -12.69 -37.76
N ARG A 1036 31.32 -11.63 -37.32
CA ARG A 1036 31.52 -10.85 -36.06
C ARG A 1036 30.59 -9.62 -36.04
N LYS A 1037 29.71 -9.40 -35.05
CA LYS A 1037 29.84 -9.18 -33.57
C LYS A 1037 29.61 -7.68 -33.29
N ASN A 1038 28.50 -7.33 -32.63
CA ASN A 1038 28.31 -7.18 -31.18
C ASN A 1038 28.85 -5.84 -30.66
N LYS A 1039 27.97 -5.04 -30.05
CA LYS A 1039 27.72 -5.20 -28.62
C LYS A 1039 26.23 -5.35 -28.39
#